data_AF-A0A8H4L7I4-F1
#
_entry.id   AF-A0A8H4L7I4-F1
#
_cell.length_a   1.000
_cell.length_b   1.000
_cell.length_c   1.000
_cell.angle_alpha   90.00
_cell.angle_beta   90.00
_cell.angle_gamma   90.00
#
_symmetry.space_group_name_H-M   'P 1'
#
loop_
_entity.id
_entity.type
_entity.pdbx_description
1 polymer ?
#
loop_
_entity_poly.entity_id
_entity_poly.type
_entity_poly.pdbx_seq_one_letter_code
_entity_poly.pdbx_strand_id
1 'polypeptide(L)'
;MLPRSNASLTSPPSTPAERLSSRLISCIESSSDTEYDIGVVLLNLPELPQLVATQNVALCNAVHLYLSAWTKAIRSLRRMISHPEHHSESQTLVAAVVLTKFEITFEASEGAEQLPHVQGVYGLLEQGGPPKLDDEMRINLAFQTLAFSFRWFIDEGMDPFFTQPEWLSAMEHFVNTTKLLPPISKAVYRLWLDLVQVAGIIRKTRRLARTADGHRAATAIDILQNLQCISESLDNKAHHVFESLFLQDKVCEVADAQSPLGSSYQFKEKGFFTAGFINLYAMVRIMVLRIRQYALELVDDYDATLERQCLEWSRVIWRCIPFGITQKALLASKYLGGTVFSFEAGGPLEREYVLQGLAEMNNAKEKPSLKLHEKAILSAAQVLLVLNINFPSTFNHLSIIAFSRPFICAALAIFGETAVSAGSPTPGNFSLSSIEWTKCDMPVSQVPLGSPVPDSVDCGRLTVPLDHYNPSHGTIELGMMRLKSKNPDCSQSLFYNSGGPGQPSSTLVGRQALWEAGELEAARPPGFSADLRASFNIIGLDLRGEGLSSPIPCDKDIFNDVVNNIALDDASFERLVKHNKALGESCSRMTGPLFSKMGTDQRIRDIELVRQASGSPVLNWIGWSGGSQIGVEYAELYPDKVGRLAIDGINTRHLSAATGIISEAVSFDGELDYLFNWCNSTAECALHGQDVASIFDELADAAEEKGLSAPACVGDKTCGSDVRIEDFLLQVMAFLEGGDSMPTPHSYYTLAEALAEAHSTGNATVFARKVAQSNTGIQEIFFPHINVLCSDYTRDHLRSAADLRSIFTPARVESTSVMQHGLTFCLGWPFNTTDVPHRLNPKSMKRLPPILIVNGLHDSATATSWAAEMRDDVPTGINVWRSTGGHTSYKHMGDTSKAMDAFLINGTLPWDGTVYIS
;
A
#
# COMPACT_ATOMS: atom_id res chain seq x y z
N MET A 1 -3.36 25.93 -37.85
CA MET A 1 -2.63 25.93 -39.13
C MET A 1 -2.13 24.51 -39.36
N LEU A 2 -2.52 23.85 -40.44
CA LEU A 2 -2.00 22.53 -40.83
C LEU A 2 -1.39 22.65 -42.24
N PRO A 3 -0.18 22.15 -42.49
CA PRO A 3 0.40 22.18 -43.83
C PRO A 3 -0.23 21.08 -44.70
N ARG A 4 -0.64 21.47 -45.92
CA ARG A 4 -0.96 20.56 -47.02
C ARG A 4 0.33 19.93 -47.53
N SER A 5 0.43 18.60 -47.59
CA SER A 5 1.36 17.91 -48.47
C SER A 5 0.60 17.00 -49.43
N ASN A 6 0.64 17.37 -50.71
CA ASN A 6 0.45 16.47 -51.83
C ASN A 6 1.71 15.59 -51.91
N ALA A 7 1.59 14.29 -51.67
CA ALA A 7 2.60 13.31 -52.06
C ALA A 7 1.91 12.10 -52.70
N SER A 8 2.33 11.77 -53.91
CA SER A 8 1.86 10.68 -54.73
C SER A 8 2.20 9.31 -54.12
N LEU A 9 1.18 8.45 -54.00
CA LEU A 9 1.28 7.04 -53.61
C LEU A 9 2.00 6.20 -54.68
N THR A 10 3.22 5.72 -54.40
CA THR A 10 3.87 4.66 -55.21
C THR A 10 4.62 3.60 -54.39
N SER A 11 4.39 3.48 -53.08
CA SER A 11 4.88 2.35 -52.27
C SER A 11 3.72 1.44 -51.84
N PRO A 12 3.89 0.09 -51.85
CA PRO A 12 2.84 -0.80 -51.36
C PRO A 12 2.66 -0.61 -49.84
N PRO A 13 1.41 -0.68 -49.34
CA PRO A 13 1.09 -0.35 -47.95
C PRO A 13 1.78 -1.32 -46.98
N SER A 14 2.58 -0.73 -46.10
CA SER A 14 3.50 -1.43 -45.20
C SER A 14 2.84 -1.86 -43.89
N THR A 15 1.78 -1.16 -43.46
CA THR A 15 1.06 -1.46 -42.22
C THR A 15 -0.36 -2.02 -42.46
N PRO A 16 -0.95 -2.75 -41.49
CA PRO A 16 -2.35 -3.16 -41.54
C PRO A 16 -3.34 -1.99 -41.68
N ALA A 17 -3.02 -0.83 -41.08
CA ALA A 17 -3.84 0.38 -41.17
C ALA A 17 -3.81 1.00 -42.58
N GLU A 18 -2.67 1.00 -43.26
CA GLU A 18 -2.53 1.47 -44.64
C GLU A 18 -3.23 0.55 -45.65
N ARG A 19 -3.22 -0.76 -45.40
CA ARG A 19 -4.00 -1.75 -46.18
C ARG A 19 -5.50 -1.59 -45.98
N LEU A 20 -5.94 -1.28 -44.75
CA LEU A 20 -7.33 -1.00 -44.44
C LEU A 20 -7.79 0.31 -45.10
N SER A 21 -6.99 1.37 -44.99
CA SER A 21 -7.18 2.68 -45.64
C SER A 21 -7.32 2.57 -47.16
N SER A 22 -6.43 1.83 -47.83
CA SER A 22 -6.46 1.68 -49.29
C SER A 22 -7.69 0.91 -49.78
N ARG A 23 -8.15 -0.10 -49.03
CA ARG A 23 -9.40 -0.84 -49.31
C ARG A 23 -10.65 -0.02 -48.99
N LEU A 24 -10.58 0.83 -47.95
CA LEU A 24 -11.61 1.79 -47.57
C LEU A 24 -11.84 2.86 -48.65
N ILE A 25 -10.76 3.42 -49.22
CA ILE A 25 -10.82 4.40 -50.31
C ILE A 25 -11.48 3.80 -51.56
N SER A 26 -11.13 2.56 -51.93
CA SER A 26 -11.74 1.87 -53.07
C SER A 26 -13.24 1.56 -52.89
N CYS A 27 -13.71 1.35 -51.66
CA CYS A 27 -15.15 1.19 -51.36
C CYS A 27 -15.91 2.53 -51.40
N ILE A 28 -15.29 3.62 -50.93
CA ILE A 28 -15.87 4.97 -50.90
C ILE A 28 -16.20 5.48 -52.31
N GLU A 29 -15.35 5.19 -53.29
CA GLU A 29 -15.55 5.61 -54.68
C GLU A 29 -16.71 4.88 -55.37
N SER A 30 -17.23 3.80 -54.78
CA SER A 30 -18.24 2.92 -55.39
C SER A 30 -19.68 3.11 -54.92
N SER A 31 -19.93 3.84 -53.83
CA SER A 31 -21.27 3.95 -53.24
C SER A 31 -21.90 5.33 -53.41
N SER A 32 -23.02 5.36 -54.12
CA SER A 32 -24.00 6.44 -54.05
C SER A 32 -25.23 5.93 -53.29
N ASP A 33 -25.79 6.79 -52.45
CA ASP A 33 -27.04 6.62 -51.68
C ASP A 33 -27.04 5.65 -50.49
N THR A 34 -27.51 6.15 -49.33
CA THR A 34 -28.43 5.46 -48.41
C THR A 34 -28.74 6.32 -47.16
N GLU A 35 -30.02 6.43 -46.82
CA GLU A 35 -30.58 6.99 -45.59
C GLU A 35 -30.55 5.95 -44.46
N TYR A 36 -29.94 6.25 -43.31
CA TYR A 36 -29.97 5.41 -42.12
C TYR A 36 -30.00 6.23 -40.83
N ASP A 37 -30.62 5.66 -39.79
CA ASP A 37 -30.80 6.20 -38.44
C ASP A 37 -29.51 6.06 -37.60
N ILE A 38 -28.97 7.21 -37.16
CA ILE A 38 -27.72 7.31 -36.42
C ILE A 38 -27.81 6.65 -35.02
N GLY A 39 -29.00 6.54 -34.42
CA GLY A 39 -29.16 5.94 -33.09
C GLY A 39 -28.79 4.45 -33.08
N VAL A 40 -29.15 3.75 -34.15
CA VAL A 40 -28.80 2.34 -34.36
C VAL A 40 -27.30 2.16 -34.62
N VAL A 41 -26.66 3.10 -35.31
CA VAL A 41 -25.20 3.09 -35.55
C VAL A 41 -24.41 3.23 -34.25
N LEU A 42 -24.80 4.18 -33.40
CA LEU A 42 -24.14 4.46 -32.12
C LEU A 42 -24.21 3.30 -31.12
N LEU A 43 -25.27 2.48 -31.19
CA LEU A 43 -25.46 1.30 -30.37
C LEU A 43 -24.64 0.09 -30.84
N ASN A 44 -24.41 -0.04 -32.14
CA ASN A 44 -23.74 -1.21 -32.75
C ASN A 44 -22.23 -1.03 -32.98
N LEU A 45 -21.70 0.19 -32.79
CA LEU A 45 -20.27 0.54 -32.86
C LEU A 45 -19.32 -0.46 -32.16
N PRO A 46 -19.64 -1.04 -30.98
CA PRO A 46 -18.80 -2.04 -30.32
C PRO A 46 -18.71 -3.40 -31.02
N GLU A 47 -19.65 -3.76 -31.90
CA GLU A 47 -19.64 -5.04 -32.62
C GLU A 47 -18.74 -5.03 -33.88
N LEU A 48 -18.24 -3.85 -34.28
CA LEU A 48 -17.43 -3.68 -35.50
C LEU A 48 -16.21 -4.63 -35.56
N PRO A 49 -15.40 -4.79 -34.48
CA PRO A 49 -14.22 -5.66 -34.51
C PRO A 49 -14.54 -7.16 -34.70
N GLN A 50 -15.75 -7.60 -34.34
CA GLN A 50 -16.22 -8.98 -34.59
C GLN A 50 -16.78 -9.14 -36.02
N LEU A 51 -17.48 -8.12 -36.54
CA LEU A 51 -17.97 -8.08 -37.92
C LEU A 51 -16.83 -8.00 -38.95
N VAL A 52 -15.73 -7.31 -38.63
CA VAL A 52 -14.51 -7.22 -39.46
C VAL A 52 -13.82 -8.59 -39.58
N ALA A 53 -13.89 -9.41 -38.53
CA ALA A 53 -13.20 -10.71 -38.49
C ALA A 53 -13.88 -11.81 -39.33
N THR A 54 -15.13 -11.62 -39.76
CA THR A 54 -15.95 -12.70 -40.36
C THR A 54 -16.10 -12.62 -41.90
N GLN A 55 -15.36 -11.72 -42.58
CA GLN A 55 -15.33 -11.56 -44.06
C GLN A 55 -16.69 -11.67 -44.76
N ASN A 56 -17.73 -11.01 -44.23
CA ASN A 56 -19.09 -11.13 -44.78
C ASN A 56 -19.62 -9.79 -45.30
N VAL A 57 -20.59 -9.84 -46.22
CA VAL A 57 -21.25 -8.68 -46.89
C VAL A 57 -21.80 -7.65 -45.87
N ALA A 58 -22.09 -8.09 -44.64
CA ALA A 58 -22.44 -7.23 -43.50
C ALA A 58 -21.37 -6.18 -43.14
N LEU A 59 -20.09 -6.47 -43.40
CA LEU A 59 -18.97 -5.55 -43.17
C LEU A 59 -19.04 -4.33 -44.10
N CYS A 60 -19.41 -4.52 -45.38
CA CYS A 60 -19.54 -3.42 -46.34
C CYS A 60 -20.69 -2.48 -45.95
N ASN A 61 -21.82 -3.04 -45.51
CA ASN A 61 -22.96 -2.24 -45.06
C ASN A 61 -22.65 -1.49 -43.75
N ALA A 62 -21.95 -2.12 -42.80
CA ALA A 62 -21.54 -1.48 -41.56
C ALA A 62 -20.53 -0.34 -41.81
N VAL A 63 -19.54 -0.57 -42.68
CA VAL A 63 -18.54 0.44 -43.10
C VAL A 63 -19.20 1.59 -43.86
N HIS A 64 -20.22 1.34 -44.70
CA HIS A 64 -20.99 2.40 -45.35
C HIS A 64 -21.79 3.27 -44.39
N LEU A 65 -22.55 2.66 -43.46
CA LEU A 65 -23.26 3.41 -42.41
C LEU A 65 -22.28 4.31 -41.63
N TYR A 66 -21.11 3.76 -41.36
CA TYR A 66 -20.09 4.40 -40.54
C TYR A 66 -19.43 5.61 -41.23
N LEU A 67 -18.99 5.46 -42.47
CA LEU A 67 -18.37 6.55 -43.25
C LEU A 67 -19.37 7.66 -43.58
N SER A 68 -20.64 7.29 -43.78
CA SER A 68 -21.75 8.25 -43.94
C SER A 68 -21.98 9.06 -42.66
N ALA A 69 -22.01 8.40 -41.49
CA ALA A 69 -22.14 9.06 -40.20
C ALA A 69 -20.94 9.99 -39.89
N TRP A 70 -19.71 9.53 -40.17
CA TRP A 70 -18.48 10.31 -39.95
C TRP A 70 -18.39 11.55 -40.85
N THR A 71 -18.77 11.41 -42.13
CA THR A 71 -18.83 12.53 -43.07
C THR A 71 -19.87 13.56 -42.68
N LYS A 72 -21.04 13.12 -42.19
CA LYS A 72 -22.10 14.01 -41.67
C LYS A 72 -21.64 14.71 -40.39
N ALA A 73 -20.95 14.00 -39.50
CA ALA A 73 -20.40 14.55 -38.26
C ALA A 73 -19.41 15.70 -38.54
N ILE A 74 -18.42 15.49 -39.40
CA ILE A 74 -17.43 16.51 -39.77
C ILE A 74 -18.08 17.74 -40.42
N ARG A 75 -19.11 17.54 -41.27
CA ARG A 75 -19.85 18.65 -41.87
C ARG A 75 -20.65 19.46 -40.85
N SER A 76 -21.19 18.82 -39.81
CA SER A 76 -21.90 19.51 -38.72
C SER A 76 -20.94 20.34 -37.88
N LEU A 77 -19.78 19.78 -37.52
CA LEU A 77 -18.77 20.49 -36.73
C LEU A 77 -18.12 21.64 -37.51
N ARG A 78 -17.88 21.49 -38.82
CA ARG A 78 -17.43 22.60 -39.67
C ARG A 78 -18.45 23.73 -39.73
N ARG A 79 -19.75 23.41 -39.76
CA ARG A 79 -20.82 24.42 -39.69
C ARG A 79 -20.81 25.15 -38.36
N MET A 80 -20.73 24.43 -37.24
CA MET A 80 -20.58 25.01 -35.89
C MET A 80 -19.36 25.94 -35.78
N ILE A 81 -18.17 25.51 -36.25
CA ILE A 81 -16.96 26.35 -36.21
C ILE A 81 -17.14 27.65 -37.01
N SER A 82 -17.91 27.58 -38.09
CA SER A 82 -18.14 28.74 -38.97
C SER A 82 -19.30 29.63 -38.50
N HIS A 83 -20.22 29.08 -37.70
CA HIS A 83 -21.47 29.70 -37.26
C HIS A 83 -21.74 29.20 -35.83
N PRO A 84 -21.17 29.92 -34.83
CA PRO A 84 -21.23 29.50 -33.43
C PRO A 84 -22.64 29.12 -33.03
N GLU A 85 -23.66 29.93 -33.32
CA GLU A 85 -25.07 29.81 -32.91
C GLU A 85 -25.73 28.41 -33.04
N HIS A 86 -25.16 27.51 -33.84
CA HIS A 86 -25.58 26.10 -33.98
C HIS A 86 -24.94 25.14 -32.95
N HIS A 87 -24.25 25.64 -31.91
CA HIS A 87 -23.58 24.81 -30.88
C HIS A 87 -24.52 23.78 -30.22
N SER A 88 -25.78 24.15 -30.00
CA SER A 88 -26.77 23.36 -29.25
C SER A 88 -27.64 22.46 -30.13
N GLU A 89 -27.39 22.40 -31.45
CA GLU A 89 -28.15 21.52 -32.34
C GLU A 89 -27.80 20.05 -32.11
N SER A 90 -28.82 19.18 -32.12
CA SER A 90 -28.65 17.73 -31.90
C SER A 90 -27.66 17.10 -32.91
N GLN A 91 -27.54 17.65 -34.13
CA GLN A 91 -26.58 17.17 -35.14
C GLN A 91 -25.11 17.45 -34.76
N THR A 92 -24.84 18.58 -34.10
CA THR A 92 -23.50 18.98 -33.64
C THR A 92 -23.07 18.15 -32.44
N LEU A 93 -23.97 17.91 -31.50
CA LEU A 93 -23.79 17.02 -30.35
C LEU A 93 -23.49 15.58 -30.77
N VAL A 94 -24.28 15.05 -31.71
CA VAL A 94 -24.06 13.72 -32.31
C VAL A 94 -22.70 13.64 -33.00
N ALA A 95 -22.33 14.68 -33.73
CA ALA A 95 -21.05 14.72 -34.44
C ALA A 95 -19.86 14.66 -33.49
N ALA A 96 -19.89 15.44 -32.40
CA ALA A 96 -18.86 15.42 -31.37
C ALA A 96 -18.72 14.01 -30.76
N VAL A 97 -19.83 13.34 -30.47
CA VAL A 97 -19.82 12.03 -29.79
C VAL A 97 -19.42 10.89 -30.69
N VAL A 98 -19.80 10.93 -31.97
CA VAL A 98 -19.31 9.97 -32.96
C VAL A 98 -17.79 10.09 -33.09
N LEU A 99 -17.23 11.30 -33.11
CA LEU A 99 -15.78 11.51 -33.15
C LEU A 99 -15.10 11.03 -31.88
N THR A 100 -15.60 11.45 -30.70
CA THR A 100 -15.06 11.00 -29.41
C THR A 100 -15.08 9.48 -29.31
N LYS A 101 -16.16 8.82 -29.74
CA LYS A 101 -16.22 7.35 -29.79
C LYS A 101 -15.25 6.76 -30.80
N PHE A 102 -15.04 7.38 -31.95
CA PHE A 102 -14.06 6.93 -32.94
C PHE A 102 -12.65 6.98 -32.35
N GLU A 103 -12.25 8.13 -31.84
CA GLU A 103 -10.94 8.36 -31.22
C GLU A 103 -10.71 7.37 -30.06
N ILE A 104 -11.70 7.24 -29.15
CA ILE A 104 -11.63 6.29 -28.03
C ILE A 104 -11.59 4.83 -28.51
N THR A 105 -12.31 4.46 -29.56
CA THR A 105 -12.42 3.05 -30.00
C THR A 105 -11.29 2.63 -30.93
N PHE A 106 -10.66 3.55 -31.67
CA PHE A 106 -9.70 3.23 -32.72
C PHE A 106 -8.31 3.84 -32.53
N GLU A 107 -8.16 4.98 -31.85
CA GLU A 107 -6.85 5.60 -31.56
C GLU A 107 -6.33 5.29 -30.15
N ALA A 108 -7.14 4.66 -29.29
CA ALA A 108 -6.72 4.24 -27.95
C ALA A 108 -5.53 3.26 -27.93
N SER A 109 -5.17 2.65 -29.05
CA SER A 109 -3.93 1.87 -29.18
C SER A 109 -2.66 2.73 -29.19
N GLU A 110 -2.76 4.07 -29.31
CA GLU A 110 -1.62 5.00 -29.40
C GLU A 110 -1.60 6.08 -28.29
N GLY A 111 -2.50 6.02 -27.30
CA GLY A 111 -2.42 6.87 -26.10
C GLY A 111 -3.12 8.24 -26.17
N ALA A 112 -4.23 8.38 -26.92
CA ALA A 112 -5.03 9.60 -26.93
C ALA A 112 -5.65 9.94 -25.55
N GLU A 113 -5.60 11.22 -25.13
CA GLU A 113 -6.22 11.71 -23.89
C GLU A 113 -7.75 11.83 -24.02
N GLN A 114 -8.49 10.92 -23.37
CA GLN A 114 -9.95 10.79 -23.51
C GLN A 114 -10.77 11.84 -22.73
N LEU A 115 -10.19 12.41 -21.67
CA LEU A 115 -10.91 13.26 -20.71
C LEU A 115 -11.37 14.62 -21.29
N PRO A 116 -10.55 15.37 -22.06
CA PRO A 116 -10.98 16.63 -22.66
C PRO A 116 -12.18 16.48 -23.60
N HIS A 117 -12.26 15.36 -24.33
CA HIS A 117 -13.35 15.08 -25.26
C HIS A 117 -14.67 14.83 -24.51
N VAL A 118 -14.63 14.04 -23.43
CA VAL A 118 -15.80 13.77 -22.58
C VAL A 118 -16.29 15.07 -21.89
N GLN A 119 -15.37 15.90 -21.40
CA GLN A 119 -15.70 17.19 -20.80
C GLN A 119 -16.35 18.16 -21.79
N GLY A 120 -15.86 18.18 -23.05
CA GLY A 120 -16.46 18.99 -24.11
C GLY A 120 -17.91 18.59 -24.41
N VAL A 121 -18.18 17.29 -24.54
CA VAL A 121 -19.55 16.79 -24.77
C VAL A 121 -20.45 17.07 -23.57
N TYR A 122 -19.94 16.88 -22.35
CA TYR A 122 -20.67 17.18 -21.13
C TYR A 122 -21.09 18.65 -21.06
N GLY A 123 -20.18 19.58 -21.35
CA GLY A 123 -20.46 21.02 -21.37
C GLY A 123 -21.48 21.42 -22.44
N LEU A 124 -21.45 20.77 -23.61
CA LEU A 124 -22.46 21.01 -24.66
C LEU A 124 -23.86 20.51 -24.26
N LEU A 125 -23.94 19.36 -23.57
CA LEU A 125 -25.20 18.85 -23.03
C LEU A 125 -25.77 19.74 -21.93
N GLU A 126 -24.90 20.23 -21.05
CA GLU A 126 -25.25 21.14 -19.96
C GLU A 126 -25.82 22.46 -20.52
N GLN A 127 -25.12 23.09 -21.47
CA GLN A 127 -25.56 24.34 -22.10
C GLN A 127 -26.90 24.20 -22.83
N GLY A 128 -27.16 23.04 -23.41
CA GLY A 128 -28.40 22.79 -24.12
C GLY A 128 -29.60 22.52 -23.21
N GLY A 129 -29.39 22.18 -21.93
CA GLY A 129 -30.46 21.76 -21.00
C GLY A 129 -31.05 20.36 -21.27
N PRO A 130 -32.04 19.94 -20.46
CA PRO A 130 -32.63 18.59 -20.54
C PRO A 130 -33.24 18.31 -21.91
N PRO A 131 -33.09 17.07 -22.43
CA PRO A 131 -33.67 16.68 -23.71
C PRO A 131 -35.19 16.70 -23.64
N LYS A 132 -35.83 17.00 -24.78
CA LYS A 132 -37.27 16.78 -24.93
C LYS A 132 -37.57 15.29 -24.90
N LEU A 133 -38.75 14.91 -24.43
CA LEU A 133 -39.15 13.51 -24.29
C LEU A 133 -39.15 12.72 -25.61
N ASP A 134 -39.31 13.42 -26.74
CA ASP A 134 -39.28 12.87 -28.10
C ASP A 134 -37.90 12.94 -28.78
N ASP A 135 -36.90 13.57 -28.16
CA ASP A 135 -35.53 13.65 -28.67
C ASP A 135 -34.71 12.42 -28.23
N GLU A 136 -35.09 11.25 -28.76
CA GLU A 136 -34.47 9.95 -28.45
C GLU A 136 -32.94 9.97 -28.63
N MET A 137 -32.46 10.72 -29.62
CA MET A 137 -31.04 10.84 -29.92
C MET A 137 -30.29 11.53 -28.78
N ARG A 138 -30.80 12.67 -28.31
CA ARG A 138 -30.17 13.44 -27.24
C ARG A 138 -30.25 12.72 -25.90
N ILE A 139 -31.30 11.93 -25.68
CA ILE A 139 -31.41 11.04 -24.52
C ILE A 139 -30.39 9.90 -24.59
N ASN A 140 -30.24 9.26 -25.75
CA ASN A 140 -29.21 8.23 -25.93
C ASN A 140 -27.81 8.81 -25.67
N LEU A 141 -27.57 10.00 -26.20
CA LEU A 141 -26.33 10.73 -25.97
C LEU A 141 -26.10 11.02 -24.48
N ALA A 142 -27.13 11.44 -23.75
CA ALA A 142 -27.03 11.64 -22.30
C ALA A 142 -26.59 10.36 -21.57
N PHE A 143 -27.16 9.20 -21.91
CA PHE A 143 -26.74 7.90 -21.35
C PHE A 143 -25.29 7.54 -21.70
N GLN A 144 -24.84 7.84 -22.92
CA GLN A 144 -23.47 7.56 -23.34
C GLN A 144 -22.49 8.47 -22.58
N THR A 145 -22.75 9.77 -22.54
CA THR A 145 -21.89 10.73 -21.82
C THR A 145 -21.87 10.42 -20.34
N LEU A 146 -23.01 10.05 -19.75
CA LEU A 146 -23.10 9.60 -18.36
C LEU A 146 -22.14 8.44 -18.08
N ALA A 147 -22.13 7.41 -18.93
CA ALA A 147 -21.30 6.24 -18.74
C ALA A 147 -19.78 6.57 -18.72
N PHE A 148 -19.33 7.49 -19.57
CA PHE A 148 -17.92 7.90 -19.65
C PHE A 148 -17.53 8.96 -18.61
N SER A 149 -18.48 9.78 -18.18
CA SER A 149 -18.26 10.86 -17.21
C SER A 149 -18.35 10.39 -15.77
N PHE A 150 -18.87 9.18 -15.53
CA PHE A 150 -19.11 8.66 -14.18
C PHE A 150 -17.87 8.69 -13.28
N ARG A 151 -16.72 8.23 -13.80
CA ARG A 151 -15.45 8.30 -13.09
C ARG A 151 -15.11 9.74 -12.71
N TRP A 152 -15.20 10.65 -13.67
CA TRP A 152 -14.92 12.07 -13.46
C TRP A 152 -15.83 12.69 -12.38
N PHE A 153 -17.11 12.30 -12.30
CA PHE A 153 -18.02 12.76 -11.24
C PHE A 153 -17.57 12.31 -9.86
N ILE A 154 -17.08 11.08 -9.75
CA ILE A 154 -16.61 10.54 -8.48
C ILE A 154 -15.32 11.23 -8.05
N ASP A 155 -14.38 11.39 -8.98
CA ASP A 155 -13.07 12.00 -8.74
C ASP A 155 -13.21 13.48 -8.33
N GLU A 156 -14.01 14.26 -9.05
CA GLU A 156 -14.21 15.70 -8.77
C GLU A 156 -15.27 15.99 -7.68
N GLY A 157 -16.06 14.98 -7.29
CA GLY A 157 -17.12 15.13 -6.28
C GLY A 157 -18.22 16.13 -6.67
N MET A 158 -18.51 16.22 -7.97
CA MET A 158 -19.57 17.08 -8.52
C MET A 158 -20.92 16.39 -8.47
N ASP A 159 -22.00 17.17 -8.29
CA ASP A 159 -23.35 16.67 -8.52
C ASP A 159 -23.64 16.78 -10.03
N PRO A 160 -23.73 15.66 -10.76
CA PRO A 160 -23.94 15.72 -12.19
C PRO A 160 -25.33 16.27 -12.50
N PHE A 161 -25.46 17.17 -13.49
CA PHE A 161 -26.77 17.72 -13.89
C PHE A 161 -27.78 16.63 -14.28
N PHE A 162 -27.31 15.43 -14.63
CA PHE A 162 -28.13 14.23 -14.86
C PHE A 162 -29.01 13.83 -13.66
N THR A 163 -28.66 14.24 -12.43
CA THR A 163 -29.44 13.98 -11.21
C THR A 163 -30.60 14.96 -11.00
N GLN A 164 -30.70 16.00 -11.83
CA GLN A 164 -31.82 16.94 -11.77
C GLN A 164 -33.13 16.23 -12.18
N PRO A 165 -34.26 16.53 -11.51
CA PRO A 165 -35.53 15.83 -11.75
C PRO A 165 -35.98 15.81 -13.21
N GLU A 166 -35.73 16.89 -13.96
CA GLU A 166 -36.11 17.03 -15.36
C GLU A 166 -35.30 16.09 -16.27
N TRP A 167 -34.01 15.92 -15.98
CA TRP A 167 -33.13 15.00 -16.69
C TRP A 167 -33.48 13.53 -16.38
N LEU A 168 -33.63 13.20 -15.10
CA LEU A 168 -34.04 11.86 -14.67
C LEU A 168 -35.40 11.49 -15.28
N SER A 169 -36.38 12.40 -15.21
CA SER A 169 -37.71 12.17 -15.78
C SER A 169 -37.67 11.92 -17.29
N ALA A 170 -36.88 12.69 -18.04
CA ALA A 170 -36.74 12.49 -19.48
C ALA A 170 -36.08 11.15 -19.83
N MET A 171 -35.00 10.80 -19.12
CA MET A 171 -34.27 9.55 -19.34
C MET A 171 -35.10 8.32 -18.93
N GLU A 172 -35.82 8.38 -17.80
CA GLU A 172 -36.75 7.33 -17.35
C GLU A 172 -37.94 7.17 -18.29
N HIS A 173 -38.54 8.28 -18.75
CA HIS A 173 -39.64 8.26 -19.70
C HIS A 173 -39.23 7.51 -20.97
N PHE A 174 -38.06 7.81 -21.51
CA PHE A 174 -37.52 7.10 -22.67
C PHE A 174 -37.31 5.60 -22.39
N VAL A 175 -36.65 5.23 -21.30
CA VAL A 175 -36.45 3.79 -20.95
C VAL A 175 -37.79 3.04 -20.87
N ASN A 176 -38.82 3.68 -20.32
CA ASN A 176 -40.13 3.07 -20.13
C ASN A 176 -40.96 3.01 -21.42
N THR A 177 -40.95 4.06 -22.23
CA THR A 177 -41.82 4.19 -23.41
C THR A 177 -41.20 3.63 -24.70
N THR A 178 -39.88 3.65 -24.83
CA THR A 178 -39.20 3.22 -26.05
C THR A 178 -39.38 1.72 -26.28
N LYS A 179 -40.08 1.37 -27.35
CA LYS A 179 -40.31 -0.03 -27.77
C LYS A 179 -39.12 -0.65 -28.50
N LEU A 180 -38.20 0.19 -28.98
CA LEU A 180 -37.04 -0.20 -29.78
C LEU A 180 -35.88 -0.78 -28.95
N LEU A 181 -35.87 -0.55 -27.63
CA LEU A 181 -34.81 -1.04 -26.76
C LEU A 181 -35.10 -2.47 -26.26
N PRO A 182 -34.18 -3.43 -26.47
CA PRO A 182 -34.27 -4.74 -25.85
C PRO A 182 -34.37 -4.66 -24.32
N PRO A 183 -35.00 -5.65 -23.65
CA PRO A 183 -35.14 -5.67 -22.19
C PRO A 183 -33.82 -5.49 -21.44
N ILE A 184 -32.73 -6.11 -21.91
CA ILE A 184 -31.41 -6.00 -21.29
C ILE A 184 -30.82 -4.59 -21.44
N SER A 185 -31.03 -3.93 -22.58
CA SER A 185 -30.58 -2.54 -22.78
C SER A 185 -31.32 -1.57 -21.86
N LYS A 186 -32.63 -1.80 -21.66
CA LYS A 186 -33.41 -1.04 -20.66
C LYS A 186 -32.87 -1.25 -19.25
N ALA A 187 -32.49 -2.48 -18.90
CA ALA A 187 -31.90 -2.80 -17.61
C ALA A 187 -30.55 -2.09 -17.42
N VAL A 188 -29.67 -2.11 -18.42
CA VAL A 188 -28.39 -1.38 -18.39
C VAL A 188 -28.60 0.13 -18.21
N TYR A 189 -29.55 0.73 -18.92
CA TYR A 189 -29.85 2.16 -18.75
C TYR A 189 -30.39 2.47 -17.36
N ARG A 190 -31.22 1.60 -16.77
CA ARG A 190 -31.67 1.76 -15.38
C ARG A 190 -30.50 1.69 -14.40
N LEU A 191 -29.56 0.77 -14.59
CA LEU A 191 -28.35 0.71 -13.76
C LEU A 191 -27.51 1.98 -13.83
N TRP A 192 -27.42 2.62 -15.01
CA TRP A 192 -26.75 3.91 -15.15
C TRP A 192 -27.48 5.04 -14.42
N LEU A 193 -28.82 5.03 -14.40
CA LEU A 193 -29.62 5.98 -13.61
C LEU A 193 -29.50 5.73 -12.10
N ASP A 194 -29.39 4.47 -11.68
CA ASP A 194 -29.12 4.15 -10.26
C ASP A 194 -27.70 4.61 -9.88
N LEU A 195 -26.70 4.34 -10.73
CA LEU A 195 -25.30 4.75 -10.53
C LEU A 195 -25.12 6.26 -10.42
N VAL A 196 -25.78 7.05 -11.28
CA VAL A 196 -25.63 8.51 -11.22
C VAL A 196 -26.15 9.09 -9.91
N GLN A 197 -27.17 8.48 -9.31
CA GLN A 197 -27.66 8.84 -7.99
C GLN A 197 -26.67 8.45 -6.89
N VAL A 198 -26.00 7.31 -7.03
CA VAL A 198 -24.90 6.90 -6.15
C VAL A 198 -23.80 7.97 -6.11
N ALA A 199 -23.45 8.62 -7.24
CA ALA A 199 -22.46 9.70 -7.25
C ALA A 199 -22.82 10.88 -6.32
N GLY A 200 -24.10 11.27 -6.26
CA GLY A 200 -24.58 12.28 -5.31
C GLY A 200 -24.55 11.80 -3.86
N ILE A 201 -24.85 10.51 -3.61
CA ILE A 201 -24.76 9.91 -2.27
C ILE A 201 -23.31 9.87 -1.80
N ILE A 202 -22.37 9.46 -2.65
CA ILE A 202 -20.92 9.46 -2.38
C ILE A 202 -20.49 10.83 -1.82
N ARG A 203 -20.93 11.93 -2.45
CA ARG A 203 -20.67 13.30 -1.99
C ARG A 203 -21.26 13.58 -0.60
N LYS A 204 -22.51 13.17 -0.35
CA LYS A 204 -23.16 13.32 0.97
C LYS A 204 -22.42 12.53 2.05
N THR A 205 -21.99 11.31 1.75
CA THR A 205 -21.22 10.45 2.68
C THR A 205 -19.85 11.05 3.01
N ARG A 206 -19.15 11.65 2.03
CA ARG A 206 -17.91 12.43 2.28
C ARG A 206 -18.14 13.62 3.21
N ARG A 207 -19.27 14.31 3.07
CA ARG A 207 -19.63 15.43 3.97
C ARG A 207 -19.93 14.93 5.38
N LEU A 208 -20.65 13.80 5.51
CA LEU A 208 -20.93 13.16 6.78
C LEU A 208 -19.64 12.84 7.54
N ALA A 209 -18.65 12.24 6.87
CA ALA A 209 -17.35 11.89 7.46
C ALA A 209 -16.58 13.10 8.04
N ARG A 210 -16.86 14.32 7.54
CA ARG A 210 -16.19 15.57 7.96
C ARG A 210 -16.98 16.39 8.98
N THR A 211 -18.20 16.01 9.33
CA THR A 211 -19.08 16.81 10.20
C THR A 211 -18.77 16.56 11.68
N ALA A 212 -18.70 17.58 12.55
CA ALA A 212 -18.15 17.43 13.90
C ALA A 212 -19.15 17.08 15.03
N ASP A 213 -20.47 17.30 14.92
CA ASP A 213 -21.44 16.87 15.95
C ASP A 213 -22.93 16.98 15.52
N GLY A 214 -23.82 16.26 16.23
CA GLY A 214 -25.29 16.39 16.28
C GLY A 214 -26.12 15.97 15.05
N HIS A 215 -25.67 16.31 13.84
CA HIS A 215 -26.41 16.07 12.58
C HIS A 215 -25.94 14.82 11.82
N ARG A 216 -24.97 14.08 12.38
CA ARG A 216 -24.42 12.86 11.78
C ARG A 216 -25.48 11.78 11.61
N ALA A 217 -26.26 11.51 12.65
CA ALA A 217 -27.33 10.51 12.60
C ALA A 217 -28.39 10.84 11.54
N ALA A 218 -28.84 12.09 11.45
CA ALA A 218 -29.85 12.49 10.46
C ALA A 218 -29.34 12.39 9.02
N THR A 219 -28.10 12.80 8.77
CA THR A 219 -27.47 12.70 7.43
C THR A 219 -27.16 11.24 7.06
N ALA A 220 -26.72 10.43 8.03
CA ALA A 220 -26.54 8.99 7.86
C ALA A 220 -27.86 8.30 7.56
N ILE A 221 -28.95 8.64 8.26
CA ILE A 221 -30.30 8.13 7.98
C ILE A 221 -30.74 8.50 6.55
N ASP A 222 -30.54 9.75 6.10
CA ASP A 222 -30.84 10.15 4.72
C ASP A 222 -30.02 9.34 3.70
N ILE A 223 -28.72 9.15 3.95
CA ILE A 223 -27.84 8.31 3.10
C ILE A 223 -28.34 6.87 3.05
N LEU A 224 -28.62 6.27 4.22
CA LEU A 224 -29.08 4.89 4.33
C LEU A 224 -30.46 4.70 3.68
N GLN A 225 -31.37 5.66 3.81
CA GLN A 225 -32.68 5.65 3.14
C GLN A 225 -32.54 5.75 1.62
N ASN A 226 -31.67 6.63 1.12
CA ASN A 226 -31.42 6.76 -0.31
C ASN A 226 -30.77 5.48 -0.88
N LEU A 227 -29.81 4.88 -0.17
CA LEU A 227 -29.20 3.60 -0.56
C LEU A 227 -30.21 2.45 -0.50
N GLN A 228 -31.11 2.45 0.47
CA GLN A 228 -32.20 1.47 0.56
C GLN A 228 -33.15 1.58 -0.64
N CYS A 229 -33.52 2.80 -1.05
CA CYS A 229 -34.34 3.04 -2.24
C CYS A 229 -33.64 2.54 -3.52
N ILE A 230 -32.33 2.75 -3.63
CA ILE A 230 -31.54 2.23 -4.75
C ILE A 230 -31.50 0.70 -4.71
N SER A 231 -31.27 0.09 -3.54
CA SER A 231 -31.30 -1.37 -3.40
C SER A 231 -32.64 -1.95 -3.85
N GLU A 232 -33.75 -1.35 -3.43
CA GLU A 232 -35.10 -1.76 -3.85
C GLU A 232 -35.32 -1.57 -5.36
N SER A 233 -34.76 -0.52 -5.97
CA SER A 233 -34.76 -0.33 -7.42
C SER A 233 -34.03 -1.48 -8.13
N LEU A 234 -32.86 -1.88 -7.60
CA LEU A 234 -32.07 -2.99 -8.13
C LEU A 234 -32.82 -4.33 -7.99
N ASP A 235 -33.45 -4.58 -6.84
CA ASP A 235 -34.24 -5.78 -6.56
C ASP A 235 -35.47 -5.89 -7.48
N ASN A 236 -36.16 -4.78 -7.71
CA ASN A 236 -37.43 -4.81 -8.47
C ASN A 236 -37.25 -4.72 -9.98
N LYS A 237 -36.18 -4.07 -10.48
CA LYS A 237 -36.07 -3.73 -11.92
C LYS A 237 -34.95 -4.47 -12.64
N ALA A 238 -33.79 -4.64 -12.01
CA ALA A 238 -32.62 -5.25 -12.63
C ALA A 238 -32.48 -6.74 -12.28
N HIS A 239 -32.84 -7.13 -11.05
CA HIS A 239 -32.74 -8.51 -10.59
C HIS A 239 -33.62 -9.46 -11.40
N HIS A 240 -34.86 -9.10 -11.73
CA HIS A 240 -35.71 -9.93 -12.59
C HIS A 240 -35.10 -10.20 -13.97
N VAL A 241 -34.38 -9.22 -14.54
CA VAL A 241 -33.66 -9.42 -15.79
C VAL A 241 -32.48 -10.37 -15.56
N PHE A 242 -31.71 -10.18 -14.49
CA PHE A 242 -30.64 -11.08 -14.09
C PHE A 242 -31.12 -12.53 -13.95
N GLU A 243 -32.18 -12.80 -13.18
CA GLU A 243 -32.74 -14.14 -13.01
C GLU A 243 -33.27 -14.72 -14.33
N SER A 244 -33.95 -13.90 -15.14
CA SER A 244 -34.49 -14.34 -16.44
C SER A 244 -33.41 -14.84 -17.39
N LEU A 245 -32.17 -14.33 -17.28
CA LEU A 245 -31.07 -14.76 -18.13
C LEU A 245 -30.63 -16.20 -17.81
N PHE A 246 -30.71 -16.62 -16.54
CA PHE A 246 -30.47 -18.01 -16.15
C PHE A 246 -31.67 -18.89 -16.52
N LEU A 247 -32.90 -18.43 -16.27
CA LEU A 247 -34.12 -19.19 -16.59
C LEU A 247 -34.33 -19.44 -18.09
N GLN A 248 -33.83 -18.56 -18.94
CA GLN A 248 -33.90 -18.68 -20.41
C GLN A 248 -32.66 -19.36 -21.01
N ASP A 249 -31.81 -19.97 -20.18
CA ASP A 249 -30.53 -20.57 -20.55
C ASP A 249 -29.62 -19.64 -21.37
N LYS A 250 -29.69 -18.32 -21.14
CA LYS A 250 -28.78 -17.34 -21.75
C LYS A 250 -27.44 -17.31 -21.04
N VAL A 251 -27.43 -17.64 -19.75
CA VAL A 251 -26.24 -17.87 -18.93
C VAL A 251 -26.38 -19.21 -18.23
N CYS A 252 -25.34 -20.03 -18.30
CA CYS A 252 -25.28 -21.30 -17.62
C CYS A 252 -24.02 -21.33 -16.74
N GLU A 253 -24.15 -21.76 -15.50
CA GLU A 253 -23.00 -22.08 -14.66
C GLU A 253 -22.48 -23.47 -15.04
N VAL A 254 -21.21 -23.55 -15.39
CA VAL A 254 -20.53 -24.77 -15.82
C VAL A 254 -19.38 -25.07 -14.87
N ALA A 255 -19.05 -26.35 -14.71
CA ALA A 255 -17.91 -26.77 -13.92
C ALA A 255 -16.61 -26.22 -14.53
N ASP A 256 -15.77 -25.63 -13.69
CA ASP A 256 -14.52 -25.02 -14.08
C ASP A 256 -13.47 -25.29 -13.02
N ALA A 257 -12.58 -26.24 -13.32
CA ALA A 257 -11.53 -26.65 -12.40
C ALA A 257 -10.40 -25.62 -12.27
N GLN A 258 -10.32 -24.63 -13.17
CA GLN A 258 -9.35 -23.54 -13.12
C GLN A 258 -9.86 -22.35 -12.29
N SER A 259 -11.18 -22.30 -12.08
CA SER A 259 -11.79 -21.32 -11.18
C SER A 259 -11.68 -21.79 -9.72
N PRO A 260 -11.25 -20.93 -8.77
CA PRO A 260 -11.28 -21.24 -7.35
C PRO A 260 -12.71 -21.47 -6.82
N LEU A 261 -13.73 -21.09 -7.60
CA LEU A 261 -15.14 -21.34 -7.31
C LEU A 261 -15.63 -22.71 -7.80
N GLY A 262 -14.75 -23.51 -8.45
CA GLY A 262 -15.08 -24.78 -9.10
C GLY A 262 -16.05 -24.64 -10.28
N SER A 263 -16.34 -23.40 -10.69
CA SER A 263 -17.38 -23.06 -11.65
C SER A 263 -17.13 -21.71 -12.33
N SER A 264 -17.66 -21.57 -13.55
CA SER A 264 -17.69 -20.31 -14.29
C SER A 264 -18.98 -20.15 -15.10
N TYR A 265 -19.23 -18.95 -15.57
CA TYR A 265 -20.39 -18.66 -16.41
C TYR A 265 -20.05 -18.81 -17.88
N GLN A 266 -20.84 -19.65 -18.54
CA GLN A 266 -20.89 -19.75 -19.98
C GLN A 266 -22.08 -18.94 -20.51
N PHE A 267 -21.82 -18.14 -21.54
CA PHE A 267 -22.83 -17.29 -22.16
C PHE A 267 -23.14 -17.80 -23.58
N LYS A 268 -24.43 -18.01 -23.90
CA LYS A 268 -24.84 -18.43 -25.26
C LYS A 268 -24.83 -17.24 -26.24
N GLU A 269 -24.71 -17.53 -27.54
CA GLU A 269 -24.95 -16.63 -28.71
C GLU A 269 -24.68 -15.12 -28.47
N LYS A 270 -23.52 -14.59 -28.88
CA LYS A 270 -23.20 -13.15 -28.72
C LYS A 270 -23.41 -12.65 -27.28
N GLY A 271 -23.06 -13.47 -26.28
CA GLY A 271 -23.25 -13.24 -24.84
C GLY A 271 -22.53 -12.03 -24.22
N PHE A 272 -21.92 -11.17 -25.03
CA PHE A 272 -21.17 -9.99 -24.60
C PHE A 272 -22.03 -9.00 -23.79
N PHE A 273 -23.20 -8.62 -24.32
CA PHE A 273 -24.10 -7.71 -23.61
C PHE A 273 -24.66 -8.33 -22.32
N THR A 274 -24.92 -9.63 -22.35
CA THR A 274 -25.38 -10.40 -21.19
C THR A 274 -24.35 -10.42 -20.08
N ALA A 275 -23.10 -10.76 -20.41
CA ALA A 275 -22.00 -10.78 -19.47
C ALA A 275 -21.65 -9.37 -18.95
N GLY A 276 -21.67 -8.35 -19.81
CA GLY A 276 -21.47 -6.97 -19.41
C GLY A 276 -22.56 -6.45 -18.47
N PHE A 277 -23.83 -6.84 -18.70
CA PHE A 277 -24.93 -6.52 -17.78
C PHE A 277 -24.74 -7.20 -16.42
N ILE A 278 -24.40 -8.49 -16.39
CA ILE A 278 -24.16 -9.23 -15.15
C ILE A 278 -23.02 -8.59 -14.34
N ASN A 279 -21.92 -8.27 -15.01
CA ASN A 279 -20.76 -7.62 -14.38
C ASN A 279 -21.12 -6.24 -13.83
N LEU A 280 -21.79 -5.40 -14.62
CA LEU A 280 -22.25 -4.07 -14.19
C LEU A 280 -23.24 -4.17 -13.03
N TYR A 281 -24.22 -5.07 -13.10
CA TYR A 281 -25.22 -5.26 -12.06
C TYR A 281 -24.59 -5.67 -10.71
N ALA A 282 -23.70 -6.66 -10.72
CA ALA A 282 -22.99 -7.10 -9.53
C ALA A 282 -22.07 -6.00 -8.97
N MET A 283 -21.41 -5.23 -9.84
CA MET A 283 -20.60 -4.09 -9.44
C MET A 283 -21.43 -3.03 -8.69
N VAL A 284 -22.60 -2.65 -9.22
CA VAL A 284 -23.50 -1.68 -8.58
C VAL A 284 -23.98 -2.18 -7.21
N ARG A 285 -24.29 -3.47 -7.10
CA ARG A 285 -24.66 -4.10 -5.82
C ARG A 285 -23.55 -3.96 -4.79
N ILE A 286 -22.31 -4.32 -5.14
CA ILE A 286 -21.15 -4.20 -4.27
C ILE A 286 -20.97 -2.75 -3.85
N MET A 287 -21.05 -1.78 -4.77
CA MET A 287 -20.92 -0.36 -4.46
C MET A 287 -21.96 0.09 -3.42
N VAL A 288 -23.24 -0.22 -3.62
CA VAL A 288 -24.32 0.16 -2.68
C VAL A 288 -24.09 -0.45 -1.30
N LEU A 289 -23.74 -1.74 -1.23
CA LEU A 289 -23.46 -2.44 0.02
C LEU A 289 -22.27 -1.84 0.78
N ARG A 290 -21.20 -1.52 0.07
CA ARG A 290 -19.98 -0.91 0.62
C ARG A 290 -20.24 0.49 1.18
N ILE A 291 -20.96 1.34 0.44
CA ILE A 291 -21.32 2.69 0.91
C ILE A 291 -22.25 2.61 2.12
N ARG A 292 -23.16 1.64 2.14
CA ARG A 292 -24.07 1.42 3.28
C ARG A 292 -23.31 1.02 4.54
N GLN A 293 -22.40 0.05 4.43
CA GLN A 293 -21.54 -0.38 5.53
C GLN A 293 -20.76 0.79 6.12
N TYR A 294 -20.17 1.63 5.27
CA TYR A 294 -19.45 2.81 5.73
C TYR A 294 -20.32 3.86 6.39
N ALA A 295 -21.52 4.12 5.84
CA ALA A 295 -22.44 5.06 6.45
C ALA A 295 -22.88 4.62 7.86
N LEU A 296 -22.96 3.31 8.11
CA LEU A 296 -23.19 2.73 9.43
C LEU A 296 -21.98 2.93 10.36
N GLU A 297 -20.77 2.66 9.87
CA GLU A 297 -19.54 2.84 10.66
C GLU A 297 -19.32 4.29 11.10
N LEU A 298 -19.68 5.27 10.25
CA LEU A 298 -19.62 6.69 10.58
C LEU A 298 -20.56 7.12 11.72
N VAL A 299 -21.50 6.25 12.11
CA VAL A 299 -22.41 6.42 13.25
C VAL A 299 -22.25 5.30 14.29
N ASP A 300 -21.09 4.66 14.32
CA ASP A 300 -20.72 3.59 15.27
C ASP A 300 -21.64 2.35 15.20
N ASP A 301 -22.19 2.05 14.02
CA ASP A 301 -23.01 0.86 13.74
C ASP A 301 -22.33 -0.05 12.70
N TYR A 302 -22.71 -1.33 12.64
CA TYR A 302 -22.07 -2.32 11.78
C TYR A 302 -23.01 -3.47 11.42
N ASP A 303 -23.07 -3.85 10.13
CA ASP A 303 -23.89 -4.97 9.66
C ASP A 303 -23.02 -6.04 8.96
N ALA A 304 -22.69 -7.08 9.72
CA ALA A 304 -21.88 -8.21 9.24
C ALA A 304 -22.47 -8.94 8.02
N THR A 305 -23.77 -8.78 7.75
CA THR A 305 -24.41 -9.41 6.60
C THR A 305 -24.05 -8.74 5.28
N LEU A 306 -23.64 -7.46 5.29
CA LEU A 306 -23.29 -6.72 4.09
C LEU A 306 -22.00 -7.24 3.46
N GLU A 307 -21.01 -7.63 4.27
CA GLU A 307 -19.74 -8.20 3.77
C GLU A 307 -19.96 -9.55 3.09
N ARG A 308 -20.81 -10.40 3.67
CA ARG A 308 -21.21 -11.68 3.04
C ARG A 308 -21.88 -11.44 1.69
N GLN A 309 -22.78 -10.46 1.60
CA GLN A 309 -23.43 -10.10 0.35
C GLN A 309 -22.42 -9.55 -0.69
N CYS A 310 -21.44 -8.75 -0.27
CA CYS A 310 -20.35 -8.29 -1.14
C CYS A 310 -19.59 -9.48 -1.73
N LEU A 311 -19.21 -10.46 -0.91
CA LEU A 311 -18.55 -11.68 -1.38
C LEU A 311 -19.42 -12.49 -2.36
N GLU A 312 -20.72 -12.62 -2.09
CA GLU A 312 -21.65 -13.32 -2.99
C GLU A 312 -21.71 -12.64 -4.38
N TRP A 313 -21.83 -11.31 -4.41
CA TRP A 313 -21.83 -10.55 -5.67
C TRP A 313 -20.45 -10.54 -6.35
N SER A 314 -19.35 -10.54 -5.60
CA SER A 314 -18.01 -10.67 -6.16
C SER A 314 -17.82 -12.02 -6.87
N ARG A 315 -18.35 -13.10 -6.31
CA ARG A 315 -18.31 -14.43 -6.97
C ARG A 315 -19.11 -14.47 -8.28
N VAL A 316 -20.13 -13.63 -8.44
CA VAL A 316 -20.84 -13.47 -9.74
C VAL A 316 -19.91 -12.87 -10.78
N ILE A 317 -19.10 -11.88 -10.38
CA ILE A 317 -18.10 -11.23 -11.25
C ILE A 317 -16.98 -12.20 -11.60
N TRP A 318 -16.44 -12.93 -10.62
CA TRP A 318 -15.34 -13.86 -10.86
C TRP A 318 -15.72 -15.00 -11.80
N ARG A 319 -16.96 -15.49 -11.73
CA ARG A 319 -17.46 -16.48 -12.72
C ARG A 319 -17.52 -15.95 -14.14
N CYS A 320 -17.53 -14.63 -14.35
CA CYS A 320 -17.47 -14.03 -15.68
C CYS A 320 -16.05 -13.97 -16.26
N ILE A 321 -15.01 -14.20 -15.45
CA ILE A 321 -13.61 -14.02 -15.85
C ILE A 321 -13.24 -14.87 -17.08
N PRO A 322 -13.54 -16.18 -17.15
CA PRO A 322 -13.18 -16.99 -18.32
C PRO A 322 -13.82 -16.46 -19.60
N PHE A 323 -15.07 -16.01 -19.52
CA PHE A 323 -15.72 -15.38 -20.67
C PHE A 323 -15.04 -14.07 -21.07
N GLY A 324 -14.65 -13.24 -20.10
CA GLY A 324 -13.90 -12.00 -20.34
C GLY A 324 -12.58 -12.25 -21.07
N ILE A 325 -11.82 -13.27 -20.66
CA ILE A 325 -10.55 -13.68 -21.30
C ILE A 325 -10.74 -14.04 -22.77
N THR A 326 -11.85 -14.70 -23.12
CA THR A 326 -12.16 -15.04 -24.52
C THR A 326 -12.52 -13.82 -25.39
N GLN A 327 -12.78 -12.65 -24.80
CA GLN A 327 -13.05 -11.43 -25.56
C GLN A 327 -11.74 -10.76 -25.98
N LYS A 328 -11.68 -10.24 -27.21
CA LYS A 328 -10.53 -9.47 -27.70
C LYS A 328 -10.28 -8.23 -26.80
N ALA A 329 -9.02 -7.80 -26.67
CA ALA A 329 -8.59 -6.70 -25.77
C ALA A 329 -9.47 -5.44 -25.78
N LEU A 330 -9.97 -5.01 -26.95
CA LEU A 330 -10.90 -3.87 -27.09
C LEU A 330 -12.21 -4.01 -26.28
N LEU A 331 -12.70 -5.24 -26.11
CA LEU A 331 -13.96 -5.55 -25.44
C LEU A 331 -13.76 -6.00 -23.98
N ALA A 332 -12.53 -6.37 -23.60
CA ALA A 332 -12.14 -6.75 -22.25
C ALA A 332 -12.29 -5.59 -21.23
N SER A 333 -12.14 -4.35 -21.69
CA SER A 333 -12.28 -3.14 -20.86
C SER A 333 -13.60 -3.04 -20.09
N LYS A 334 -14.68 -3.64 -20.61
CA LYS A 334 -16.00 -3.65 -19.94
C LYS A 334 -16.10 -4.59 -18.75
N TYR A 335 -15.13 -5.48 -18.57
CA TYR A 335 -15.06 -6.42 -17.46
C TYR A 335 -14.10 -5.93 -16.37
N LEU A 336 -13.15 -5.07 -16.73
CA LEU A 336 -12.15 -4.52 -15.80
C LEU A 336 -12.79 -3.84 -14.59
N GLY A 337 -13.81 -3.00 -14.81
CA GLY A 337 -14.46 -2.25 -13.73
C GLY A 337 -15.00 -3.15 -12.62
N GLY A 338 -15.94 -4.04 -12.94
CA GLY A 338 -16.51 -4.94 -11.94
C GLY A 338 -15.47 -5.87 -11.32
N THR A 339 -14.53 -6.39 -12.11
CA THR A 339 -13.47 -7.27 -11.61
C THR A 339 -12.61 -6.58 -10.55
N VAL A 340 -12.26 -5.30 -10.74
CA VAL A 340 -11.53 -4.54 -9.72
C VAL A 340 -12.38 -4.28 -8.47
N PHE A 341 -13.66 -3.89 -8.62
CA PHE A 341 -14.55 -3.69 -7.45
C PHE A 341 -14.78 -4.97 -6.64
N SER A 342 -14.68 -6.13 -7.29
CA SER A 342 -14.90 -7.42 -6.65
C SER A 342 -13.69 -7.94 -5.85
N PHE A 343 -12.50 -7.42 -6.14
CA PHE A 343 -11.20 -7.95 -5.68
C PHE A 343 -11.13 -8.12 -4.16
N GLU A 344 -11.54 -7.09 -3.41
CA GLU A 344 -11.38 -7.07 -1.96
C GLU A 344 -12.19 -8.14 -1.22
N ALA A 345 -13.29 -8.61 -1.81
CA ALA A 345 -14.12 -9.60 -1.15
C ALA A 345 -13.51 -11.02 -1.20
N GLY A 346 -12.47 -11.27 -2.02
CA GLY A 346 -11.87 -12.59 -2.21
C GLY A 346 -10.80 -12.94 -1.18
N GLY A 347 -10.62 -14.24 -0.94
CA GLY A 347 -9.44 -14.78 -0.27
C GLY A 347 -8.23 -14.79 -1.21
N PRO A 348 -7.06 -15.26 -0.75
CA PRO A 348 -5.83 -15.23 -1.54
C PRO A 348 -5.96 -15.90 -2.92
N LEU A 349 -6.59 -17.08 -2.99
CA LEU A 349 -6.80 -17.82 -4.25
C LEU A 349 -7.74 -17.09 -5.21
N GLU A 350 -8.81 -16.47 -4.71
CA GLU A 350 -9.73 -15.70 -5.54
C GLU A 350 -9.10 -14.39 -6.02
N ARG A 351 -8.27 -13.73 -5.19
CA ARG A 351 -7.52 -12.54 -5.57
C ARG A 351 -6.50 -12.85 -6.66
N GLU A 352 -5.77 -13.95 -6.54
CA GLU A 352 -4.84 -14.41 -7.58
C GLU A 352 -5.56 -14.72 -8.88
N TYR A 353 -6.67 -15.47 -8.81
CA TYR A 353 -7.51 -15.77 -9.98
C TYR A 353 -8.03 -14.50 -10.68
N VAL A 354 -8.42 -13.49 -9.91
CA VAL A 354 -8.82 -12.18 -10.43
C VAL A 354 -7.67 -11.50 -11.16
N LEU A 355 -6.47 -11.47 -10.57
CA LEU A 355 -5.30 -10.82 -11.17
C LEU A 355 -4.85 -11.52 -12.45
N GLN A 356 -4.81 -12.85 -12.45
CA GLN A 356 -4.51 -13.65 -13.64
C GLN A 356 -5.53 -13.38 -14.75
N GLY A 357 -6.83 -13.38 -14.39
CA GLY A 357 -7.88 -13.08 -15.34
C GLY A 357 -7.79 -11.67 -15.95
N LEU A 358 -7.43 -10.67 -15.13
CA LEU A 358 -7.17 -9.31 -15.60
C LEU A 358 -5.98 -9.25 -16.56
N ALA A 359 -4.89 -9.94 -16.23
CA ALA A 359 -3.68 -9.97 -17.06
C ALA A 359 -3.96 -10.62 -18.43
N GLU A 360 -4.68 -11.75 -18.44
CA GLU A 360 -5.04 -12.48 -19.65
C GLU A 360 -6.02 -11.72 -20.55
N MET A 361 -7.01 -11.04 -19.96
CA MET A 361 -7.96 -10.18 -20.67
C MET A 361 -7.28 -9.05 -21.48
N ASN A 362 -6.09 -8.62 -21.07
CA ASN A 362 -5.38 -7.50 -21.67
C ASN A 362 -4.43 -7.86 -22.84
N ASN A 363 -4.07 -9.14 -23.00
CA ASN A 363 -3.33 -9.78 -24.12
C ASN A 363 -2.58 -8.89 -25.17
N ALA A 364 -1.29 -8.52 -24.96
CA ALA A 364 -0.33 -8.15 -26.04
C ALA A 364 1.13 -8.00 -25.52
N LYS A 365 2.05 -8.94 -25.79
CA LYS A 365 3.14 -8.90 -26.81
C LYS A 365 3.45 -7.60 -27.60
N GLU A 366 2.67 -6.54 -27.50
CA GLU A 366 3.01 -5.21 -28.03
C GLU A 366 2.76 -4.21 -26.90
N LYS A 367 3.84 -3.58 -26.43
CA LYS A 367 3.83 -2.50 -25.43
C LYS A 367 2.95 -1.36 -25.96
N PRO A 368 1.76 -1.13 -25.40
CA PRO A 368 1.56 0.09 -24.62
C PRO A 368 0.97 -0.20 -23.23
N SER A 369 1.92 -0.28 -22.29
CA SER A 369 1.87 0.20 -20.89
C SER A 369 0.99 -0.50 -19.84
N LEU A 370 1.69 -1.09 -18.85
CA LEU A 370 1.24 -1.26 -17.46
C LEU A 370 0.56 -0.01 -16.85
N LYS A 371 0.77 1.19 -17.42
CA LYS A 371 0.12 2.44 -17.00
C LYS A 371 -1.42 2.41 -17.08
N LEU A 372 -2.02 1.58 -17.94
CA LEU A 372 -3.48 1.44 -17.99
C LEU A 372 -4.00 0.57 -16.83
N HIS A 373 -3.23 -0.44 -16.40
CA HIS A 373 -3.51 -1.25 -15.22
C HIS A 373 -3.36 -0.44 -13.94
N GLU A 374 -2.24 0.29 -13.78
CA GLU A 374 -2.08 1.28 -12.71
C GLU A 374 -3.22 2.28 -12.72
N LYS A 375 -3.56 2.90 -13.87
CA LYS A 375 -4.65 3.88 -13.93
C LYS A 375 -6.01 3.28 -13.61
N ALA A 376 -6.35 2.05 -14.04
CA ALA A 376 -7.65 1.42 -13.80
C ALA A 376 -7.81 0.97 -12.34
N ILE A 377 -6.74 0.39 -11.79
CA ILE A 377 -6.62 0.05 -10.37
C ILE A 377 -6.66 1.33 -9.52
N LEU A 378 -5.93 2.38 -9.91
CA LEU A 378 -6.02 3.73 -9.36
C LEU A 378 -7.39 4.36 -9.52
N SER A 379 -8.14 4.05 -10.57
CA SER A 379 -9.49 4.61 -10.77
C SER A 379 -10.46 4.01 -9.78
N ALA A 380 -10.39 2.70 -9.58
CA ALA A 380 -11.24 2.00 -8.64
C ALA A 380 -10.81 2.31 -7.20
N ALA A 381 -9.50 2.35 -6.94
CA ALA A 381 -8.93 2.85 -5.71
C ALA A 381 -9.30 4.31 -5.48
N GLN A 382 -9.32 5.20 -6.48
CA GLN A 382 -9.81 6.58 -6.38
C GLN A 382 -11.32 6.62 -6.15
N VAL A 383 -12.13 5.82 -6.84
CA VAL A 383 -13.57 5.78 -6.58
C VAL A 383 -13.87 5.34 -5.14
N LEU A 384 -13.07 4.43 -4.58
CA LEU A 384 -13.14 3.92 -3.20
C LEU A 384 -12.49 4.85 -2.16
N LEU A 385 -11.36 5.52 -2.48
CA LEU A 385 -10.66 6.54 -1.68
C LEU A 385 -11.49 7.80 -1.58
N VAL A 386 -12.00 8.28 -2.72
CA VAL A 386 -12.75 9.52 -2.75
C VAL A 386 -14.07 9.26 -2.00
N LEU A 387 -14.61 8.03 -1.99
CA LEU A 387 -15.69 7.60 -1.11
C LEU A 387 -15.41 7.69 0.41
N ASN A 388 -14.15 7.91 0.81
CA ASN A 388 -13.64 7.95 2.19
C ASN A 388 -14.01 6.74 3.03
N ILE A 389 -14.53 5.67 2.40
CA ILE A 389 -14.85 4.43 3.08
C ILE A 389 -13.53 3.84 3.55
N ASN A 390 -13.26 3.94 4.85
CA ASN A 390 -12.19 3.16 5.47
C ASN A 390 -12.60 1.69 5.39
N PHE A 391 -12.11 0.97 4.38
CA PHE A 391 -11.96 -0.47 4.52
C PHE A 391 -10.55 -0.78 5.02
N PRO A 392 -10.40 -1.77 5.92
CA PRO A 392 -9.11 -2.16 6.44
C PRO A 392 -8.22 -2.62 5.27
N SER A 393 -7.09 -1.92 5.14
CA SER A 393 -5.83 -2.35 4.49
C SER A 393 -5.95 -3.04 3.14
N THR A 394 -5.76 -2.31 2.01
CA THR A 394 -5.00 -2.81 0.82
C THR A 394 -4.83 -1.86 -0.40
N PHE A 395 -5.33 -0.61 -0.44
CA PHE A 395 -5.28 0.19 -1.70
C PHE A 395 -4.80 1.66 -1.64
N ASN A 396 -3.85 2.00 -0.77
CA ASN A 396 -3.22 3.34 -0.73
C ASN A 396 -1.82 3.36 -1.38
N HIS A 397 -1.69 2.98 -2.65
CA HIS A 397 -0.51 3.38 -3.44
C HIS A 397 -0.93 3.76 -4.86
N LEU A 398 -1.15 5.06 -5.07
CA LEU A 398 -0.50 5.84 -6.13
C LEU A 398 -0.96 7.31 -6.05
N SER A 399 0.01 8.17 -5.75
CA SER A 399 -0.09 9.61 -5.58
C SER A 399 -0.08 10.35 -6.94
N ILE A 400 -0.93 11.36 -7.14
CA ILE A 400 -0.70 12.45 -8.13
C ILE A 400 -1.07 13.82 -7.51
N ILE A 401 -0.02 14.50 -7.02
CA ILE A 401 0.34 15.94 -7.11
C ILE A 401 -0.76 17.03 -6.98
N ALA A 402 -0.73 17.69 -5.80
CA ALA A 402 -0.72 19.14 -5.50
C ALA A 402 -1.49 20.18 -6.34
N PHE A 403 -2.30 21.03 -5.66
CA PHE A 403 -2.24 22.51 -5.77
C PHE A 403 -2.86 23.22 -4.54
N SER A 404 -2.01 23.99 -3.83
CA SER A 404 -2.23 25.25 -3.10
C SER A 404 -3.32 25.43 -2.01
N ARG A 405 -2.82 25.57 -0.77
CA ARG A 405 -3.22 26.43 0.39
C ARG A 405 -3.96 27.76 0.08
N PRO A 406 -4.34 28.60 1.08
CA PRO A 406 -4.97 28.39 2.41
C PRO A 406 -6.06 29.49 2.72
N PHE A 407 -6.82 29.44 3.83
CA PHE A 407 -7.18 30.65 4.64
C PHE A 407 -8.13 30.44 5.86
N ILE A 408 -7.73 31.05 6.99
CA ILE A 408 -8.47 31.70 8.11
C ILE A 408 -9.26 30.87 9.16
N CYS A 409 -8.56 30.69 10.30
CA CYS A 409 -8.86 31.13 11.68
C CYS A 409 -10.29 31.20 12.28
N ALA A 410 -10.35 30.68 13.52
CA ALA A 410 -11.09 31.18 14.70
C ALA A 410 -12.64 31.04 14.67
N ALA A 411 -13.38 30.78 15.75
CA ALA A 411 -13.13 30.99 17.18
C ALA A 411 -14.13 30.19 18.07
N LEU A 412 -13.78 30.03 19.37
CA LEU A 412 -14.67 30.03 20.56
C LEU A 412 -15.55 28.79 20.89
N ALA A 413 -14.98 27.93 21.74
CA ALA A 413 -15.22 27.80 23.19
C ALA A 413 -16.66 27.63 23.76
N ILE A 414 -16.65 26.80 24.83
CA ILE A 414 -17.60 26.66 25.95
C ILE A 414 -18.70 25.60 25.73
N PHE A 415 -18.53 24.43 26.33
CA PHE A 415 -19.31 23.95 27.48
C PHE A 415 -18.60 22.71 28.06
N GLY A 416 -18.23 22.80 29.33
CA GLY A 416 -17.80 21.63 30.09
C GLY A 416 -19.02 20.93 30.65
N GLU A 417 -18.96 19.60 30.73
CA GLU A 417 -19.54 18.85 31.85
C GLU A 417 -18.93 17.43 31.90
N THR A 418 -18.24 17.23 33.01
CA THR A 418 -17.88 16.02 33.75
C THR A 418 -18.46 14.68 33.27
N ALA A 419 -17.57 13.75 32.90
CA ALA A 419 -17.83 12.32 32.93
C ALA A 419 -16.71 11.57 33.67
N VAL A 420 -17.14 10.66 34.54
CA VAL A 420 -16.43 9.99 35.63
C VAL A 420 -15.24 9.16 35.15
N SER A 421 -14.08 9.40 35.78
CA SER A 421 -12.86 8.58 35.64
C SER A 421 -13.02 7.26 36.40
N ALA A 422 -12.92 6.14 35.68
CA ALA A 422 -12.54 4.87 36.28
C ALA A 422 -11.03 4.93 36.56
N GLY A 423 -10.66 4.97 37.84
CA GLY A 423 -9.27 5.12 38.28
C GLY A 423 -8.43 3.90 37.93
N SER A 424 -7.35 4.12 37.18
CA SER A 424 -6.22 3.20 37.08
C SER A 424 -5.54 3.06 38.45
N PRO A 425 -4.99 1.89 38.82
CA PRO A 425 -4.27 1.73 40.08
C PRO A 425 -3.07 2.67 40.12
N THR A 426 -2.97 3.48 41.17
CA THR A 426 -1.79 4.34 41.43
C THR A 426 -0.54 3.46 41.62
N PRO A 427 0.54 3.67 40.85
CA PRO A 427 1.83 3.01 41.07
C PRO A 427 2.36 3.37 42.47
N GLY A 428 2.91 2.40 43.20
CA GLY A 428 3.57 2.66 44.48
C GLY A 428 4.74 3.64 44.33
N ASN A 429 5.03 4.41 45.40
CA ASN A 429 6.10 5.41 45.42
C ASN A 429 7.48 4.77 45.20
N PHE A 430 8.00 4.79 43.98
CA PHE A 430 9.41 4.53 43.67
C PHE A 430 10.21 5.85 43.80
N SER A 431 11.31 5.84 44.56
CA SER A 431 12.17 7.02 44.73
C SER A 431 13.16 7.12 43.58
N LEU A 432 12.96 8.09 42.69
CA LEU A 432 13.83 8.33 41.53
C LEU A 432 15.07 9.16 41.92
N SER A 433 16.27 8.66 41.58
CA SER A 433 17.52 9.41 41.69
C SER A 433 17.85 10.17 40.40
N SER A 434 18.66 11.23 40.49
CA SER A 434 19.27 11.84 39.30
C SER A 434 20.32 10.92 38.68
N ILE A 435 20.55 11.04 37.37
CA ILE A 435 21.64 10.33 36.69
C ILE A 435 22.97 11.01 37.02
N GLU A 436 23.88 10.27 37.64
CA GLU A 436 25.27 10.68 37.80
C GLU A 436 26.05 10.32 36.52
N TRP A 437 26.57 11.33 35.84
CA TRP A 437 27.38 11.16 34.64
C TRP A 437 28.85 11.04 35.01
N THR A 438 29.46 9.90 34.69
CA THR A 438 30.87 9.62 34.98
C THR A 438 31.65 9.37 33.69
N LYS A 439 32.99 9.34 33.80
CA LYS A 439 33.79 8.75 32.74
C LYS A 439 33.34 7.31 32.50
N CYS A 440 33.38 6.88 31.24
CA CYS A 440 33.05 5.52 30.88
C CYS A 440 34.20 4.59 31.33
N ASP A 441 34.04 3.97 32.49
CA ASP A 441 35.04 3.07 33.09
C ASP A 441 34.95 1.63 32.56
N MET A 442 34.15 1.40 31.50
CA MET A 442 33.92 0.08 30.93
C MET A 442 34.61 -0.05 29.56
N PRO A 443 35.27 -1.20 29.25
CA PRO A 443 35.63 -1.50 27.89
C PRO A 443 34.33 -1.59 27.09
N VAL A 444 34.23 -0.85 26.00
CA VAL A 444 33.06 -0.91 25.11
C VAL A 444 33.13 -2.23 24.33
N SER A 445 32.90 -3.36 24.99
CA SER A 445 33.04 -4.69 24.39
C SER A 445 32.04 -4.96 23.25
N GLN A 446 31.15 -3.99 22.96
CA GLN A 446 30.18 -4.00 21.86
C GLN A 446 30.47 -2.92 20.79
N VAL A 447 31.48 -2.07 21.00
CA VAL A 447 32.07 -1.26 19.94
C VAL A 447 33.38 -1.96 19.57
N PRO A 448 33.54 -2.46 18.33
CA PRO A 448 34.65 -3.32 17.95
C PRO A 448 35.95 -2.52 17.77
N LEU A 449 36.41 -1.79 18.80
CA LEU A 449 37.49 -0.82 18.63
C LEU A 449 38.64 -0.94 19.62
N GLY A 450 38.52 -1.68 20.74
CA GLY A 450 39.65 -1.89 21.67
C GLY A 450 40.31 -0.60 22.16
N SER A 451 39.64 0.54 21.98
CA SER A 451 40.16 1.90 22.13
C SER A 451 39.48 2.56 23.33
N PRO A 452 40.17 3.49 24.02
CA PRO A 452 39.56 4.26 25.10
C PRO A 452 38.34 5.02 24.62
N VAL A 453 37.31 5.14 25.46
CA VAL A 453 36.16 6.01 25.14
C VAL A 453 36.64 7.46 25.12
N PRO A 454 36.38 8.24 24.04
CA PRO A 454 36.79 9.64 23.98
C PRO A 454 36.18 10.47 25.12
N ASP A 455 36.89 11.49 25.59
CA ASP A 455 36.44 12.41 26.65
C ASP A 455 35.14 13.16 26.30
N SER A 456 34.70 13.14 25.04
CA SER A 456 33.43 13.69 24.58
C SER A 456 32.21 12.86 25.01
N VAL A 457 32.41 11.66 25.56
CA VAL A 457 31.35 10.76 26.04
C VAL A 457 31.44 10.57 27.55
N ASP A 458 30.29 10.67 28.21
CA ASP A 458 30.11 10.24 29.59
C ASP A 458 29.10 9.08 29.64
N CYS A 459 29.24 8.21 30.64
CA CYS A 459 28.33 7.10 30.90
C CYS A 459 27.42 7.43 32.07
N GLY A 460 26.18 6.93 32.01
CA GLY A 460 25.18 7.10 33.07
C GLY A 460 24.51 5.77 33.40
N ARG A 461 24.05 5.65 34.65
CA ARG A 461 23.28 4.50 35.13
C ARG A 461 22.04 4.98 35.87
N LEU A 462 20.94 4.26 35.74
CA LEU A 462 19.70 4.55 36.46
C LEU A 462 19.07 3.26 36.99
N THR A 463 18.87 3.19 38.30
CA THR A 463 18.09 2.12 38.90
C THR A 463 16.59 2.37 38.68
N VAL A 464 15.89 1.38 38.14
CA VAL A 464 14.45 1.43 37.86
C VAL A 464 13.75 0.18 38.41
N PRO A 465 12.41 0.20 38.59
CA PRO A 465 11.67 -0.99 38.94
C PRO A 465 11.87 -2.12 37.92
N LEU A 466 12.07 -3.34 38.42
CA LEU A 466 11.99 -4.55 37.61
C LEU A 466 10.61 -4.67 36.95
N ASP A 467 9.56 -4.38 37.73
CA ASP A 467 8.18 -4.35 37.28
C ASP A 467 7.55 -3.00 37.67
N HIS A 468 7.26 -2.16 36.68
CA HIS A 468 6.65 -0.84 36.91
C HIS A 468 5.25 -0.92 37.53
N TYR A 469 4.54 -2.03 37.37
CA TYR A 469 3.23 -2.22 38.02
C TYR A 469 3.37 -2.70 39.47
N ASN A 470 4.52 -3.27 39.84
CA ASN A 470 4.80 -3.78 41.17
C ASN A 470 6.24 -3.45 41.60
N PRO A 471 6.54 -2.18 41.95
CA PRO A 471 7.91 -1.73 42.24
C PRO A 471 8.63 -2.50 43.38
N SER A 472 7.88 -3.17 44.26
CA SER A 472 8.43 -3.99 45.35
C SER A 472 9.05 -5.32 44.88
N HIS A 473 8.88 -5.71 43.61
CA HIS A 473 9.42 -6.96 43.06
C HIS A 473 10.92 -6.89 42.76
N GLY A 474 11.56 -5.76 43.02
CA GLY A 474 12.99 -5.55 42.84
C GLY A 474 13.27 -4.49 41.79
N THR A 475 14.55 -4.35 41.47
CA THR A 475 15.06 -3.31 40.58
C THR A 475 16.00 -3.89 39.54
N ILE A 476 16.12 -3.19 38.42
CA ILE A 476 17.18 -3.38 37.44
C ILE A 476 17.94 -2.08 37.27
N GLU A 477 19.09 -2.14 36.60
CA GLU A 477 19.88 -0.98 36.25
C GLU A 477 19.86 -0.79 34.73
N LEU A 478 19.54 0.42 34.31
CA LEU A 478 19.64 0.86 32.92
C LEU A 478 20.97 1.59 32.73
N GLY A 479 21.71 1.22 31.68
CA GLY A 479 22.92 1.88 31.23
C GLY A 479 22.69 2.73 29.97
N MET A 480 23.43 3.82 29.86
CA MET A 480 23.35 4.72 28.72
C MET A 480 24.67 5.46 28.50
N MET A 481 24.88 5.90 27.26
CA MET A 481 25.98 6.80 26.89
C MET A 481 25.42 8.16 26.49
N ARG A 482 26.09 9.22 26.92
CA ARG A 482 25.83 10.59 26.48
C ARG A 482 27.03 11.15 25.76
N LEU A 483 26.85 11.41 24.47
CA LEU A 483 27.81 12.17 23.68
C LEU A 483 27.51 13.66 23.87
N LYS A 484 28.39 14.34 24.60
CA LYS A 484 28.26 15.76 24.99
C LYS A 484 28.15 16.64 23.76
N SER A 485 27.33 17.69 23.83
CA SER A 485 27.23 18.65 22.74
C SER A 485 28.59 19.29 22.42
N LYS A 486 28.80 19.65 21.15
CA LYS A 486 29.94 20.48 20.72
C LYS A 486 29.83 21.90 21.27
N ASN A 487 28.64 22.34 21.65
CA ASN A 487 28.43 23.57 22.41
C ASN A 487 28.40 23.25 23.92
N PRO A 488 29.41 23.69 24.71
CA PRO A 488 29.48 23.38 26.14
C PRO A 488 28.33 24.00 26.96
N ASP A 489 27.68 25.05 26.43
CA ASP A 489 26.53 25.70 27.08
C ASP A 489 25.19 25.01 26.77
N CYS A 490 25.19 23.96 25.93
CA CYS A 490 23.97 23.24 25.59
C CYS A 490 23.51 22.32 26.72
N SER A 491 22.30 22.57 27.21
CA SER A 491 21.61 21.73 28.20
C SER A 491 20.53 20.82 27.61
N GLN A 492 20.23 20.93 26.31
CA GLN A 492 19.20 20.12 25.68
C GLN A 492 19.69 18.71 25.42
N SER A 493 18.81 17.73 25.60
CA SER A 493 19.06 16.32 25.31
C SER A 493 18.21 15.86 24.14
N LEU A 494 18.80 15.05 23.25
CA LEU A 494 18.14 14.29 22.21
C LEU A 494 18.34 12.80 22.52
N PHE A 495 17.25 12.08 22.71
CA PHE A 495 17.25 10.65 22.93
C PHE A 495 17.20 9.93 21.59
N TYR A 496 18.11 8.97 21.42
CA TYR A 496 18.23 8.14 20.23
C TYR A 496 17.86 6.70 20.56
N ASN A 497 17.10 6.09 19.66
CA ASN A 497 16.91 4.65 19.64
C ASN A 497 17.14 4.09 18.23
N SER A 498 18.04 3.11 18.14
CA SER A 498 18.40 2.42 16.88
C SER A 498 17.30 1.54 16.31
N GLY A 499 16.31 1.17 17.13
CA GLY A 499 15.33 0.16 16.79
C GLY A 499 15.84 -1.26 17.03
N GLY A 500 15.58 -2.13 16.06
CA GLY A 500 15.44 -3.56 16.32
C GLY A 500 13.98 -3.91 16.61
N PRO A 501 13.67 -4.73 17.63
CA PRO A 501 14.24 -4.58 18.97
C PRO A 501 15.59 -5.26 19.22
N GLY A 502 16.21 -5.03 20.37
CA GLY A 502 17.43 -5.71 20.80
C GLY A 502 18.73 -4.95 20.56
N GLN A 503 18.72 -3.87 19.75
CA GLN A 503 19.94 -3.15 19.41
C GLN A 503 20.36 -2.14 20.49
N PRO A 504 21.59 -2.23 21.04
CA PRO A 504 22.10 -1.24 21.98
C PRO A 504 22.30 0.14 21.31
N SER A 505 21.56 1.13 21.77
CA SER A 505 21.63 2.50 21.24
C SER A 505 22.92 3.21 21.65
N SER A 506 23.54 2.81 22.76
CA SER A 506 24.85 3.30 23.22
C SER A 506 25.98 3.02 22.22
N THR A 507 25.88 1.94 21.45
CA THR A 507 26.90 1.56 20.45
C THR A 507 27.09 2.60 19.36
N LEU A 508 26.01 3.18 18.81
CA LEU A 508 26.15 4.23 17.79
C LEU A 508 26.76 5.50 18.38
N VAL A 509 26.41 5.84 19.63
CA VAL A 509 26.96 6.99 20.35
C VAL A 509 28.48 6.85 20.52
N GLY A 510 28.94 5.67 20.95
CA GLY A 510 30.38 5.37 21.05
C GLY A 510 31.10 5.40 19.70
N ARG A 511 30.52 4.80 18.65
CA ARG A 511 31.10 4.82 17.30
C ARG A 511 31.19 6.23 16.72
N GLN A 512 30.17 7.06 16.92
CA GLN A 512 30.18 8.46 16.50
C GLN A 512 31.32 9.22 17.21
N ALA A 513 31.52 9.00 18.51
CA ALA A 513 32.57 9.65 19.27
C ALA A 513 33.98 9.29 18.76
N LEU A 514 34.21 7.99 18.52
CA LEU A 514 35.50 7.50 18.03
C LEU A 514 35.80 8.00 16.61
N TRP A 515 34.77 8.10 15.76
CA TRP A 515 34.90 8.74 14.46
C TRP A 515 35.23 10.23 14.57
N GLU A 516 34.53 10.98 15.44
CA GLU A 516 34.82 12.40 15.69
C GLU A 516 36.23 12.65 16.25
N ALA A 517 36.79 11.67 16.97
CA ALA A 517 38.15 11.69 17.51
C ALA A 517 39.23 11.29 16.48
N GLY A 518 38.84 10.79 15.31
CA GLY A 518 39.78 10.24 14.31
C GLY A 518 40.37 8.88 14.71
N GLU A 519 39.74 8.18 15.67
CA GLU A 519 40.17 6.87 16.19
C GLU A 519 39.45 5.71 15.49
N LEU A 520 38.50 6.00 14.59
CA LEU A 520 37.86 5.03 13.73
C LEU A 520 38.35 5.22 12.28
N GLU A 521 39.15 4.28 11.78
CA GLU A 521 39.66 4.29 10.39
C GLU A 521 38.56 4.06 9.33
N ALA A 522 37.36 3.66 9.75
CA ALA A 522 36.23 3.41 8.85
C ALA A 522 35.58 4.70 8.34
N ALA A 523 34.80 4.57 7.25
CA ALA A 523 33.94 5.65 6.75
C ALA A 523 33.03 6.21 7.86
N ARG A 524 32.63 7.48 7.72
CA ARG A 524 31.74 8.18 8.65
C ARG A 524 30.56 7.27 9.04
N PRO A 525 30.34 7.01 10.34
CA PRO A 525 29.19 6.22 10.74
C PRO A 525 27.91 6.97 10.32
N PRO A 526 26.79 6.25 10.13
CA PRO A 526 25.48 6.85 9.84
C PRO A 526 24.90 7.66 11.02
N GLY A 527 25.75 8.28 11.83
CA GLY A 527 25.40 9.00 13.03
C GLY A 527 25.06 10.47 12.77
N PHE A 528 25.16 11.26 13.82
CA PHE A 528 24.52 12.56 13.90
C PHE A 528 25.26 13.65 13.09
N SER A 529 24.52 14.64 12.61
CA SER A 529 25.11 15.77 11.90
C SER A 529 25.89 16.70 12.83
N ALA A 530 26.80 17.50 12.27
CA ALA A 530 27.52 18.49 13.05
C ALA A 530 26.57 19.50 13.73
N ASP A 531 25.46 19.83 13.08
CA ASP A 531 24.47 20.78 13.59
C ASP A 531 23.65 20.20 14.73
N LEU A 532 23.22 18.92 14.65
CA LEU A 532 22.63 18.23 15.79
C LEU A 532 23.60 18.14 16.97
N ARG A 533 24.87 17.81 16.68
CA ARG A 533 25.93 17.72 17.70
C ARG A 533 26.19 19.07 18.37
N ALA A 534 26.02 20.18 17.67
CA ALA A 534 26.10 21.53 18.25
C ALA A 534 24.85 21.93 19.05
N SER A 535 23.71 21.27 18.80
CA SER A 535 22.40 21.64 19.36
C SER A 535 21.95 20.76 20.52
N PHE A 536 22.50 19.54 20.66
CA PHE A 536 22.06 18.56 21.66
C PHE A 536 23.23 17.80 22.30
N ASN A 537 23.03 17.43 23.57
CA ASN A 537 23.64 16.23 24.15
C ASN A 537 22.86 15.02 23.63
N ILE A 538 23.54 14.05 23.03
CA ILE A 538 22.87 12.89 22.45
C ILE A 538 22.97 11.71 23.41
N ILE A 539 21.83 11.18 23.82
CA ILE A 539 21.72 10.08 24.77
C ILE A 539 21.27 8.82 24.04
N GLY A 540 22.15 7.83 23.98
CA GLY A 540 21.83 6.47 23.57
C GLY A 540 21.51 5.65 24.81
N LEU A 541 20.21 5.45 25.08
CA LEU A 541 19.72 4.62 26.16
C LEU A 541 19.61 3.18 25.67
N ASP A 542 20.30 2.26 26.31
CA ASP A 542 20.04 0.84 26.10
C ASP A 542 18.81 0.50 26.95
N LEU A 543 17.74 -0.01 26.34
CA LEU A 543 16.55 -0.36 27.09
C LEU A 543 16.80 -1.66 27.87
N ARG A 544 15.96 -1.94 28.87
CA ARG A 544 16.08 -3.16 29.68
C ARG A 544 16.34 -4.39 28.80
N GLY A 545 17.29 -5.23 29.18
CA GLY A 545 17.70 -6.42 28.43
C GLY A 545 18.66 -6.18 27.26
N GLU A 546 19.06 -4.94 26.97
CA GLU A 546 19.95 -4.60 25.86
C GLU A 546 21.26 -4.01 26.37
N GLY A 547 22.37 -4.27 25.67
CA GLY A 547 23.64 -3.57 25.86
C GLY A 547 24.09 -3.42 27.31
N LEU A 548 24.18 -2.17 27.78
CA LEU A 548 24.59 -1.82 29.14
C LEU A 548 23.50 -2.05 30.21
N SER A 549 22.30 -2.46 29.82
CA SER A 549 21.08 -2.56 30.65
C SER A 549 20.67 -4.00 30.94
N SER A 550 21.56 -4.78 31.54
CA SER A 550 21.33 -6.19 31.91
C SER A 550 20.99 -7.09 30.70
N PRO A 551 21.94 -7.29 29.76
CA PRO A 551 21.68 -7.98 28.49
C PRO A 551 21.19 -9.42 28.69
N ILE A 552 20.34 -9.92 27.79
CA ILE A 552 19.74 -11.27 27.88
C ILE A 552 20.70 -12.36 27.36
N PRO A 553 21.25 -13.24 28.21
CA PRO A 553 22.00 -14.42 27.76
C PRO A 553 21.08 -15.61 27.46
N CYS A 554 21.47 -16.45 26.50
CA CYS A 554 20.86 -17.74 26.22
C CYS A 554 21.94 -18.83 26.04
N ASP A 555 21.52 -20.10 25.94
CA ASP A 555 22.44 -21.18 25.60
C ASP A 555 22.76 -21.18 24.10
N LYS A 556 24.00 -20.84 23.77
CA LYS A 556 24.48 -20.73 22.38
C LYS A 556 24.42 -22.06 21.62
N ASP A 557 24.58 -23.20 22.31
CA ASP A 557 24.62 -24.50 21.64
C ASP A 557 23.22 -24.92 21.22
N ILE A 558 22.20 -24.58 22.03
CA ILE A 558 20.81 -24.67 21.61
C ILE A 558 20.55 -23.73 20.45
N PHE A 559 20.93 -22.45 20.53
CA PHE A 559 20.72 -21.49 19.44
C PHE A 559 21.37 -21.92 18.11
N ASN A 560 22.54 -22.55 18.17
CA ASN A 560 23.28 -23.02 16.99
C ASN A 560 22.70 -24.31 16.37
N ASP A 561 21.82 -25.03 17.08
CA ASP A 561 21.13 -26.23 16.59
C ASP A 561 20.00 -25.84 15.63
N VAL A 562 20.35 -25.57 14.37
CA VAL A 562 19.41 -25.02 13.38
C VAL A 562 18.22 -25.94 13.15
N VAL A 563 17.02 -25.41 13.44
CA VAL A 563 15.74 -26.00 13.08
C VAL A 563 15.12 -25.16 11.96
N ASN A 564 14.38 -25.80 11.05
CA ASN A 564 13.64 -25.07 10.03
C ASN A 564 12.59 -24.15 10.70
N ASN A 565 12.73 -22.85 10.51
CA ASN A 565 11.83 -21.84 11.09
C ASN A 565 10.51 -21.72 10.32
N ILE A 566 10.39 -22.39 9.17
CA ILE A 566 9.16 -22.56 8.40
C ILE A 566 8.64 -23.99 8.63
N ALA A 567 7.77 -24.15 9.62
CA ALA A 567 7.18 -25.44 9.93
C ALA A 567 6.05 -25.78 8.93
N LEU A 568 6.41 -26.51 7.86
CA LEU A 568 5.51 -26.90 6.77
C LEU A 568 4.64 -28.12 7.05
N ASP A 569 4.91 -28.85 8.13
CA ASP A 569 4.11 -30.01 8.59
C ASP A 569 4.10 -30.11 10.13
N ASP A 570 3.18 -30.90 10.69
CA ASP A 570 3.00 -30.98 12.16
C ASP A 570 4.25 -31.51 12.88
N ALA A 571 5.04 -32.39 12.25
CA ALA A 571 6.26 -32.91 12.85
C ALA A 571 7.36 -31.84 12.91
N SER A 572 7.49 -31.01 11.88
CA SER A 572 8.38 -29.85 11.86
C SER A 572 7.92 -28.78 12.85
N PHE A 573 6.61 -28.57 13.00
CA PHE A 573 6.02 -27.66 13.98
C PHE A 573 6.34 -28.10 15.41
N GLU A 574 6.13 -29.37 15.74
CA GLU A 574 6.47 -29.91 17.06
C GLU A 574 7.96 -29.78 17.38
N ARG A 575 8.84 -30.03 16.39
CA ARG A 575 10.29 -29.84 16.53
C ARG A 575 10.65 -28.38 16.80
N LEU A 576 10.09 -27.45 16.04
CA LEU A 576 10.30 -26.00 16.19
C LEU A 576 9.84 -25.53 17.57
N VAL A 577 8.61 -25.86 17.98
CA VAL A 577 8.06 -25.51 19.31
C VAL A 577 8.94 -26.06 20.42
N LYS A 578 9.41 -27.31 20.31
CA LYS A 578 10.27 -27.93 21.32
C LYS A 578 11.63 -27.25 21.40
N HIS A 579 12.24 -26.92 20.26
CA HIS A 579 13.51 -26.23 20.18
C HIS A 579 13.41 -24.81 20.79
N ASN A 580 12.44 -24.02 20.36
CA ASN A 580 12.22 -22.65 20.83
C ASN A 580 11.89 -22.62 22.32
N LYS A 581 11.12 -23.59 22.82
CA LYS A 581 10.90 -23.76 24.26
C LYS A 581 12.19 -24.00 25.02
N ALA A 582 13.04 -24.92 24.55
CA ALA A 582 14.32 -25.22 25.20
C ALA A 582 15.26 -23.99 25.20
N LEU A 583 15.30 -23.25 24.10
CA LEU A 583 16.06 -22.00 24.00
C LEU A 583 15.52 -20.98 25.00
N GLY A 584 14.21 -20.71 25.00
CA GLY A 584 13.58 -19.76 25.92
C GLY A 584 13.75 -20.13 27.39
N GLU A 585 13.67 -21.41 27.75
CA GLU A 585 13.93 -21.89 29.11
C GLU A 585 15.40 -21.68 29.50
N SER A 586 16.33 -21.83 28.56
CA SER A 586 17.75 -21.52 28.79
C SER A 586 17.94 -20.02 29.07
N CYS A 587 17.32 -19.17 28.26
CA CYS A 587 17.38 -17.72 28.43
C CYS A 587 16.78 -17.29 29.77
N SER A 588 15.61 -17.85 30.13
CA SER A 588 14.92 -17.58 31.39
C SER A 588 15.78 -17.93 32.60
N ARG A 589 16.39 -19.12 32.60
CA ARG A 589 17.28 -19.58 33.69
C ARG A 589 18.51 -18.69 33.85
N MET A 590 19.08 -18.20 32.75
CA MET A 590 20.30 -17.38 32.78
C MET A 590 20.03 -15.90 33.07
N THR A 591 18.83 -15.41 32.73
CA THR A 591 18.42 -14.02 32.92
C THR A 591 17.78 -13.77 34.29
N GLY A 592 16.97 -14.73 34.76
CA GLY A 592 16.17 -14.56 35.98
C GLY A 592 14.90 -13.71 35.77
N PRO A 593 14.41 -13.02 36.80
CA PRO A 593 13.09 -12.37 36.80
C PRO A 593 12.84 -11.35 35.67
N LEU A 594 13.88 -10.68 35.18
CA LEU A 594 13.79 -9.72 34.08
C LEU A 594 13.23 -10.35 32.80
N PHE A 595 13.44 -11.65 32.58
CA PHE A 595 13.06 -12.37 31.38
C PHE A 595 11.59 -12.21 30.96
N SER A 596 10.68 -11.99 31.92
CA SER A 596 9.22 -11.83 31.70
C SER A 596 8.73 -10.39 31.87
N LYS A 597 9.64 -9.41 31.91
CA LYS A 597 9.37 -7.99 32.17
C LYS A 597 10.00 -7.11 31.09
N MET A 598 9.97 -7.59 29.85
CA MET A 598 10.64 -7.02 28.68
C MET A 598 9.69 -6.33 27.69
N GLY A 599 8.38 -6.37 27.94
CA GLY A 599 7.37 -5.73 27.09
C GLY A 599 7.62 -4.24 26.87
N THR A 600 7.21 -3.75 25.70
CA THR A 600 7.41 -2.34 25.31
C THR A 600 6.75 -1.37 26.29
N ASP A 601 5.64 -1.74 26.92
CA ASP A 601 5.01 -0.98 28.01
C ASP A 601 5.92 -0.68 29.22
N GLN A 602 6.79 -1.63 29.60
CA GLN A 602 7.79 -1.45 30.65
C GLN A 602 8.93 -0.54 30.16
N ARG A 603 9.33 -0.69 28.89
CA ARG A 603 10.39 0.10 28.25
C ARG A 603 10.00 1.57 28.10
N ILE A 604 8.75 1.87 27.76
CA ILE A 604 8.24 3.25 27.68
C ILE A 604 8.27 3.93 29.05
N ARG A 605 8.00 3.18 30.13
CA ARG A 605 8.09 3.69 31.51
C ARG A 605 9.54 3.89 31.95
N ASP A 606 10.47 3.05 31.49
CA ASP A 606 11.90 3.29 31.66
C ASP A 606 12.32 4.61 31.01
N ILE A 607 11.91 4.86 29.76
CA ILE A 607 12.21 6.10 29.03
C ILE A 607 11.71 7.32 29.81
N GLU A 608 10.51 7.24 30.39
CA GLU A 608 9.98 8.33 31.21
C GLU A 608 10.81 8.59 32.48
N LEU A 609 11.24 7.54 33.19
CA LEU A 609 12.12 7.70 34.35
C LEU A 609 13.48 8.28 33.96
N VAL A 610 14.04 7.86 32.82
CA VAL A 610 15.31 8.42 32.30
C VAL A 610 15.14 9.88 31.90
N ARG A 611 14.03 10.25 31.24
CA ARG A 611 13.72 11.65 30.91
C ARG A 611 13.66 12.51 32.18
N GLN A 612 12.97 12.05 33.22
CA GLN A 612 12.89 12.74 34.50
C GLN A 612 14.26 12.84 35.19
N ALA A 613 14.99 11.74 35.31
CA ALA A 613 16.27 11.66 36.01
C ALA A 613 17.41 12.42 35.32
N SER A 614 17.31 12.60 34.00
CA SER A 614 18.22 13.45 33.22
C SER A 614 17.93 14.95 33.35
N GLY A 615 16.81 15.33 33.98
CA GLY A 615 16.36 16.73 34.07
C GLY A 615 15.77 17.29 32.78
N SER A 616 15.49 16.44 31.78
CA SER A 616 14.93 16.88 30.49
C SER A 616 13.44 17.19 30.66
N PRO A 617 12.96 18.43 30.40
CA PRO A 617 11.55 18.78 30.63
C PRO A 617 10.58 18.08 29.68
N VAL A 618 11.04 17.74 28.48
CA VAL A 618 10.33 17.01 27.43
C VAL A 618 11.26 15.96 26.80
N LEU A 619 10.69 14.97 26.14
CA LEU A 619 11.42 14.00 25.33
C LEU A 619 11.59 14.56 23.90
N ASN A 620 12.82 14.94 23.54
CA ASN A 620 13.19 15.05 22.13
C ASN A 620 13.71 13.68 21.69
N TRP A 621 13.21 13.17 20.57
CA TRP A 621 13.39 11.79 20.16
C TRP A 621 13.76 11.70 18.69
N ILE A 622 14.75 10.87 18.40
CA ILE A 622 14.98 10.31 17.07
C ILE A 622 14.96 8.79 17.17
N GLY A 623 13.94 8.17 16.57
CA GLY A 623 13.70 6.74 16.65
C GLY A 623 13.71 6.10 15.27
N TRP A 624 14.55 5.10 15.08
CA TRP A 624 14.65 4.36 13.83
C TRP A 624 13.98 2.99 13.95
N SER A 625 13.32 2.51 12.88
CA SER A 625 12.74 1.17 12.84
C SER A 625 11.81 0.94 14.04
N GLY A 626 11.98 -0.11 14.86
CA GLY A 626 11.23 -0.30 16.12
C GLY A 626 11.27 0.90 17.10
N GLY A 627 12.28 1.76 17.02
CA GLY A 627 12.35 3.03 17.76
C GLY A 627 11.31 4.06 17.32
N SER A 628 10.77 3.95 16.09
CA SER A 628 9.64 4.75 15.63
C SER A 628 8.38 4.44 16.44
N GLN A 629 8.08 3.15 16.58
CA GLN A 629 6.96 2.63 17.35
C GLN A 629 7.07 3.00 18.83
N ILE A 630 8.23 2.77 19.46
CA ILE A 630 8.48 3.15 20.86
C ILE A 630 8.24 4.65 21.08
N GLY A 631 8.69 5.50 20.14
CA GLY A 631 8.52 6.95 20.24
C GLY A 631 7.05 7.38 20.22
N VAL A 632 6.23 6.79 19.36
CA VAL A 632 4.81 7.13 19.25
C VAL A 632 3.99 6.57 20.40
N GLU A 633 4.28 5.37 20.88
CA GLU A 633 3.62 4.82 22.07
C GLU A 633 4.02 5.56 23.36
N TYR A 634 5.27 6.05 23.46
CA TYR A 634 5.63 7.00 24.51
C TYR A 634 4.77 8.27 24.42
N ALA A 635 4.58 8.82 23.22
CA ALA A 635 3.75 9.98 23.00
C ALA A 635 2.27 9.73 23.35
N GLU A 636 1.78 8.50 23.19
CA GLU A 636 0.44 8.09 23.61
C GLU A 636 0.23 8.17 25.12
N LEU A 637 1.20 7.62 25.87
CA LEU A 637 1.14 7.55 27.34
C LEU A 637 1.50 8.88 28.02
N TYR A 638 2.41 9.66 27.42
CA TYR A 638 2.91 10.91 27.98
C TYR A 638 2.81 12.09 26.98
N PRO A 639 1.62 12.41 26.44
CA PRO A 639 1.46 13.39 25.37
C PRO A 639 1.94 14.80 25.76
N ASP A 640 1.83 15.16 27.04
CA ASP A 640 2.26 16.46 27.57
C ASP A 640 3.77 16.52 27.88
N LYS A 641 4.52 15.45 27.59
CA LYS A 641 5.98 15.33 27.76
C LYS A 641 6.73 15.18 26.44
N VAL A 642 6.05 15.33 25.32
CA VAL A 642 6.66 15.23 23.98
C VAL A 642 7.23 16.57 23.56
N GLY A 643 8.51 16.58 23.16
CA GLY A 643 9.20 17.70 22.54
C GLY A 643 9.14 17.60 21.03
N ARG A 644 10.31 17.49 20.39
CA ARG A 644 10.43 17.21 18.95
C ARG A 644 10.66 15.71 18.74
N LEU A 645 9.71 15.06 18.07
CA LEU A 645 9.75 13.62 17.80
C LEU A 645 9.92 13.40 16.29
N ALA A 646 11.06 12.87 15.88
CA ALA A 646 11.32 12.42 14.53
C ALA A 646 11.41 10.89 14.53
N ILE A 647 10.60 10.24 13.70
CA ILE A 647 10.54 8.79 13.59
C ILE A 647 10.78 8.38 12.14
N ASP A 648 11.60 7.34 11.92
CA ASP A 648 12.14 7.02 10.61
C ASP A 648 12.24 5.51 10.37
N GLY A 649 11.68 5.02 9.26
CA GLY A 649 11.42 3.59 9.05
C GLY A 649 10.32 3.13 9.99
N ILE A 650 9.07 3.35 9.59
CA ILE A 650 7.93 3.31 10.49
C ILE A 650 7.50 1.89 10.76
N ASN A 651 7.47 1.50 12.04
CA ASN A 651 6.91 0.24 12.50
C ASN A 651 5.58 0.47 13.24
N THR A 652 4.66 -0.48 13.12
CA THR A 652 3.34 -0.44 13.75
C THR A 652 2.96 -1.83 14.28
N ARG A 653 2.43 -1.89 15.53
CA ARG A 653 2.06 -3.17 16.17
C ARG A 653 0.58 -3.52 16.07
N HIS A 654 -0.28 -2.61 15.62
CA HIS A 654 -1.72 -2.85 15.61
C HIS A 654 -2.21 -3.68 14.41
N LEU A 655 -1.32 -3.99 13.47
CA LEU A 655 -1.61 -4.83 12.32
C LEU A 655 -1.82 -6.28 12.74
N SER A 656 -2.67 -6.99 11.98
CA SER A 656 -2.73 -8.45 12.10
C SER A 656 -1.42 -9.06 11.59
N ALA A 657 -1.04 -10.20 12.17
CA ALA A 657 0.18 -10.94 11.76
C ALA A 657 0.26 -11.14 10.24
N ALA A 658 -0.84 -11.56 9.61
CA ALA A 658 -0.90 -11.75 8.16
C ALA A 658 -0.67 -10.44 7.39
N THR A 659 -1.29 -9.34 7.81
CA THR A 659 -1.13 -8.04 7.13
C THR A 659 0.32 -7.56 7.23
N GLY A 660 0.90 -7.62 8.42
CA GLY A 660 2.30 -7.23 8.65
C GLY A 660 3.26 -8.03 7.77
N ILE A 661 3.18 -9.36 7.82
CA ILE A 661 4.04 -10.26 7.02
C ILE A 661 3.90 -9.99 5.52
N ILE A 662 2.67 -9.91 5.01
CA ILE A 662 2.44 -9.66 3.57
C ILE A 662 2.99 -8.29 3.17
N SER A 663 2.75 -7.25 3.96
CA SER A 663 3.22 -5.91 3.63
C SER A 663 4.75 -5.80 3.64
N GLU A 664 5.43 -6.48 4.56
CA GLU A 664 6.89 -6.55 4.61
C GLU A 664 7.44 -7.35 3.41
N ALA A 665 6.86 -8.51 3.09
CA ALA A 665 7.27 -9.32 1.95
C ALA A 665 7.09 -8.58 0.61
N VAL A 666 5.97 -7.87 0.42
CA VAL A 666 5.75 -7.02 -0.76
C VAL A 666 6.76 -5.87 -0.82
N SER A 667 7.13 -5.30 0.34
CA SER A 667 8.17 -4.28 0.43
C SER A 667 9.54 -4.81 0.02
N PHE A 668 9.89 -6.03 0.47
CA PHE A 668 11.12 -6.72 0.11
C PHE A 668 11.18 -6.99 -1.40
N ASP A 669 10.12 -7.56 -1.98
CA ASP A 669 10.03 -7.80 -3.43
C ASP A 669 10.14 -6.49 -4.23
N GLY A 670 9.48 -5.43 -3.76
CA GLY A 670 9.56 -4.10 -4.38
C GLY A 670 10.96 -3.48 -4.32
N GLU A 671 11.73 -3.73 -3.26
CA GLU A 671 13.11 -3.28 -3.16
C GLU A 671 14.06 -4.12 -4.03
N LEU A 672 13.82 -5.43 -4.17
CA LEU A 672 14.53 -6.28 -5.13
C LEU A 672 14.33 -5.79 -6.56
N ASP A 673 13.10 -5.49 -6.97
CA ASP A 673 12.81 -4.91 -8.27
C ASP A 673 13.52 -3.56 -8.46
N TYR A 674 13.61 -2.75 -7.39
CA TYR A 674 14.36 -1.51 -7.42
C TYR A 674 15.88 -1.76 -7.59
N LEU A 675 16.47 -2.72 -6.87
CA LEU A 675 17.86 -3.15 -7.03
C LEU A 675 18.16 -3.63 -8.46
N PHE A 676 17.29 -4.46 -9.05
CA PHE A 676 17.48 -5.00 -10.39
C PHE A 676 17.49 -3.86 -11.44
N ASN A 677 16.54 -2.94 -11.33
CA ASN A 677 16.48 -1.75 -12.18
C ASN A 677 17.70 -0.84 -11.97
N TRP A 678 18.07 -0.60 -10.70
CA TRP A 678 19.24 0.19 -10.34
C TRP A 678 20.50 -0.40 -10.99
N CYS A 679 20.73 -1.71 -10.87
CA CYS A 679 21.90 -2.36 -11.42
C CYS A 679 21.95 -2.28 -12.96
N ASN A 680 20.80 -2.37 -13.63
CA ASN A 680 20.71 -2.18 -15.07
C ASN A 680 21.01 -0.73 -15.51
N SER A 681 20.73 0.26 -14.66
CA SER A 681 20.98 1.68 -14.93
C SER A 681 22.35 2.19 -14.45
N THR A 682 23.03 1.46 -13.58
CA THR A 682 24.27 1.88 -12.91
C THR A 682 25.45 1.07 -13.43
N ALA A 683 26.39 1.72 -14.11
CA ALA A 683 27.55 1.07 -14.73
C ALA A 683 28.51 0.44 -13.71
N GLU A 684 28.53 0.97 -12.50
CA GLU A 684 29.33 0.50 -11.36
C GLU A 684 28.77 -0.78 -10.72
N CYS A 685 27.55 -1.20 -11.08
CA CYS A 685 27.02 -2.47 -10.59
C CYS A 685 27.80 -3.65 -11.17
N ALA A 686 28.23 -4.59 -10.32
CA ALA A 686 28.98 -5.78 -10.75
C ALA A 686 28.20 -6.69 -11.73
N LEU A 687 26.87 -6.60 -11.70
CA LEU A 687 25.96 -7.32 -12.60
C LEU A 687 25.39 -6.44 -13.73
N HIS A 688 25.96 -5.27 -13.97
CA HIS A 688 25.50 -4.35 -15.00
C HIS A 688 25.43 -5.03 -16.39
N GLY A 689 24.29 -4.89 -17.06
CA GLY A 689 24.03 -5.51 -18.37
C GLY A 689 23.71 -7.01 -18.33
N GLN A 690 23.57 -7.61 -17.14
CA GLN A 690 23.11 -9.00 -16.94
C GLN A 690 21.64 -9.04 -16.50
N ASP A 691 21.04 -10.23 -16.56
CA ASP A 691 19.69 -10.47 -16.02
C ASP A 691 19.78 -10.75 -14.51
N VAL A 692 19.84 -9.67 -13.72
CA VAL A 692 20.01 -9.76 -12.26
C VAL A 692 18.87 -10.51 -11.59
N ALA A 693 17.64 -10.37 -12.10
CA ALA A 693 16.47 -11.07 -11.58
C ALA A 693 16.62 -12.59 -11.78
N SER A 694 17.00 -13.03 -12.98
CA SER A 694 17.26 -14.45 -13.25
C SER A 694 18.40 -15.00 -12.39
N ILE A 695 19.47 -14.23 -12.18
CA ILE A 695 20.59 -14.65 -11.32
C ILE A 695 20.14 -14.82 -9.87
N PHE A 696 19.32 -13.89 -9.36
CA PHE A 696 18.75 -13.98 -8.03
C PHE A 696 17.85 -15.22 -7.88
N ASP A 697 16.91 -15.42 -8.81
CA ASP A 697 15.99 -16.56 -8.80
C ASP A 697 16.76 -17.90 -8.87
N GLU A 698 17.78 -18.02 -9.73
CA GLU A 698 18.63 -19.22 -9.82
C GLU A 698 19.39 -19.51 -8.51
N LEU A 699 19.86 -18.48 -7.82
CA LEU A 699 20.56 -18.63 -6.54
C LEU A 699 19.60 -18.98 -5.41
N ALA A 700 18.40 -18.38 -5.38
CA ALA A 700 17.35 -18.69 -4.42
C ALA A 700 16.88 -20.15 -4.58
N ASP A 701 16.55 -20.58 -5.80
CA ASP A 701 16.17 -21.96 -6.10
C ASP A 701 17.28 -22.94 -5.70
N ALA A 702 18.54 -22.62 -6.01
CA ALA A 702 19.67 -23.45 -5.61
C ALA A 702 19.86 -23.51 -4.08
N ALA A 703 19.64 -22.40 -3.37
CA ALA A 703 19.69 -22.36 -1.91
C ALA A 703 18.58 -23.17 -1.25
N GLU A 704 17.39 -23.25 -1.88
CA GLU A 704 16.26 -24.05 -1.43
C GLU A 704 16.45 -25.55 -1.71
N GLU A 705 16.81 -25.92 -2.96
CA GLU A 705 16.86 -27.31 -3.39
C GLU A 705 18.04 -28.10 -2.79
N LYS A 706 19.21 -27.46 -2.70
CA LYS A 706 20.48 -28.14 -2.38
C LYS A 706 21.42 -27.38 -1.44
N GLY A 707 21.13 -26.11 -1.17
CA GLY A 707 22.03 -25.22 -0.44
C GLY A 707 23.19 -24.70 -1.31
N LEU A 708 23.65 -23.47 -1.02
CA LEU A 708 24.81 -22.88 -1.68
C LEU A 708 26.10 -23.14 -0.87
N SER A 709 27.21 -23.30 -1.57
CA SER A 709 28.51 -23.59 -0.96
C SER A 709 29.13 -22.33 -0.34
N ALA A 710 29.53 -22.40 0.93
CA ALA A 710 30.34 -21.39 1.61
C ALA A 710 31.76 -21.92 1.89
N PRO A 711 32.67 -21.94 0.89
CA PRO A 711 33.99 -22.57 1.01
C PRO A 711 34.85 -22.01 2.14
N ALA A 712 34.80 -20.71 2.45
CA ALA A 712 35.60 -20.15 3.53
C ALA A 712 35.11 -20.60 4.93
N CYS A 713 33.87 -21.09 5.02
CA CYS A 713 33.29 -21.63 6.24
C CYS A 713 33.59 -23.13 6.43
N VAL A 714 34.24 -23.79 5.46
CA VAL A 714 34.63 -25.20 5.60
C VAL A 714 35.76 -25.33 6.61
N GLY A 715 35.44 -25.89 7.78
CA GLY A 715 36.38 -26.04 8.88
C GLY A 715 36.53 -24.81 9.77
N ASP A 716 35.91 -23.69 9.41
CA ASP A 716 35.71 -22.54 10.30
C ASP A 716 34.52 -22.84 11.23
N LYS A 717 34.70 -22.63 12.53
CA LYS A 717 33.65 -22.87 13.52
C LYS A 717 32.72 -21.67 13.70
N THR A 718 33.00 -20.55 13.03
CA THR A 718 32.29 -19.28 13.20
C THR A 718 31.18 -19.04 12.16
N CYS A 719 31.06 -19.88 11.14
CA CYS A 719 29.98 -19.79 10.15
C CYS A 719 29.56 -21.16 9.60
N GLY A 720 28.37 -21.21 9.00
CA GLY A 720 27.85 -22.40 8.33
C GLY A 720 28.49 -22.59 6.94
N SER A 721 28.90 -23.81 6.61
CA SER A 721 29.46 -24.13 5.28
C SER A 721 28.41 -24.34 4.18
N ASP A 722 27.14 -24.36 4.56
CA ASP A 722 25.98 -24.59 3.71
C ASP A 722 24.99 -23.44 3.94
N VAL A 723 24.68 -22.70 2.87
CA VAL A 723 23.79 -21.53 2.89
C VAL A 723 22.43 -21.96 2.37
N ARG A 724 21.44 -22.02 3.25
CA ARG A 724 20.06 -22.33 2.88
C ARG A 724 19.31 -21.09 2.43
N ILE A 725 18.14 -21.27 1.85
CA ILE A 725 17.29 -20.18 1.39
C ILE A 725 17.03 -19.11 2.47
N GLU A 726 16.74 -19.51 3.72
CA GLU A 726 16.55 -18.57 4.83
C GLU A 726 17.81 -17.75 5.12
N ASP A 727 18.99 -18.39 5.12
CA ASP A 727 20.27 -17.70 5.32
C ASP A 727 20.54 -16.71 4.17
N PHE A 728 20.28 -17.13 2.93
CA PHE A 728 20.46 -16.31 1.73
C PHE A 728 19.58 -15.06 1.78
N LEU A 729 18.28 -15.21 2.04
CA LEU A 729 17.31 -14.13 2.00
C LEU A 729 17.48 -13.14 3.16
N LEU A 730 17.76 -13.62 4.37
CA LEU A 730 18.07 -12.76 5.51
C LEU A 730 19.28 -11.88 5.24
N GLN A 731 20.30 -12.46 4.59
CA GLN A 731 21.51 -11.70 4.25
C GLN A 731 21.24 -10.74 3.10
N VAL A 732 20.48 -11.12 2.08
CA VAL A 732 20.01 -10.21 1.01
C VAL A 732 19.26 -9.03 1.62
N MET A 733 18.32 -9.26 2.55
CA MET A 733 17.61 -8.20 3.27
C MET A 733 18.58 -7.26 3.99
N ALA A 734 19.56 -7.81 4.72
CA ALA A 734 20.57 -7.00 5.41
C ALA A 734 21.41 -6.12 4.46
N PHE A 735 21.67 -6.58 3.22
CA PHE A 735 22.31 -5.74 2.20
C PHE A 735 21.36 -4.68 1.63
N LEU A 736 20.10 -5.06 1.37
CA LEU A 736 19.09 -4.14 0.87
C LEU A 736 18.89 -2.97 1.84
N GLU A 737 18.86 -3.22 3.15
CA GLU A 737 18.77 -2.17 4.17
C GLU A 737 19.84 -1.07 4.05
N GLY A 738 20.97 -1.36 3.40
CA GLY A 738 22.07 -0.44 3.10
C GLY A 738 21.85 0.48 1.90
N GLY A 739 20.92 0.15 1.01
CA GLY A 739 20.50 1.00 -0.11
C GLY A 739 21.54 1.21 -1.22
N ASP A 740 21.23 2.15 -2.11
CA ASP A 740 22.00 2.52 -3.30
C ASP A 740 22.90 3.77 -3.11
N SER A 741 22.76 4.45 -1.98
CA SER A 741 23.20 5.84 -1.84
C SER A 741 24.72 5.97 -1.73
N MET A 742 25.42 4.97 -1.16
CA MET A 742 26.88 4.92 -1.09
C MET A 742 27.40 3.46 -1.11
N PRO A 743 28.60 3.20 -1.66
CA PRO A 743 29.23 1.90 -1.56
C PRO A 743 29.71 1.66 -0.12
N THR A 744 28.91 0.91 0.64
CA THR A 744 29.24 0.44 2.00
C THR A 744 29.31 -1.08 2.04
N PRO A 745 29.96 -1.69 3.05
CA PRO A 745 30.00 -3.15 3.19
C PRO A 745 28.64 -3.85 3.10
N HIS A 746 27.58 -3.16 3.53
CA HIS A 746 26.18 -3.56 3.31
C HIS A 746 25.55 -2.49 2.42
N SER A 747 25.49 -2.70 1.11
CA SER A 747 24.86 -1.82 0.12
C SER A 747 24.52 -2.62 -1.14
N TYR A 748 23.83 -1.99 -2.09
CA TYR A 748 23.52 -2.61 -3.38
C TYR A 748 24.77 -2.99 -4.18
N TYR A 749 25.86 -2.22 -4.04
CA TYR A 749 27.13 -2.52 -4.70
C TYR A 749 27.70 -3.85 -4.22
N THR A 750 27.79 -4.03 -2.90
CA THR A 750 28.35 -5.26 -2.32
C THR A 750 27.41 -6.46 -2.47
N LEU A 751 26.09 -6.23 -2.49
CA LEU A 751 25.13 -7.27 -2.84
C LEU A 751 25.31 -7.76 -4.27
N ALA A 752 25.44 -6.85 -5.24
CA ALA A 752 25.66 -7.22 -6.63
C ALA A 752 26.98 -8.00 -6.82
N GLU A 753 28.04 -7.60 -6.12
CA GLU A 753 29.31 -8.34 -6.10
C GLU A 753 29.13 -9.75 -5.51
N ALA A 754 28.43 -9.88 -4.39
CA ALA A 754 28.18 -11.16 -3.74
C ALA A 754 27.31 -12.10 -4.60
N LEU A 755 26.27 -11.58 -5.24
CA LEU A 755 25.43 -12.32 -6.18
C LEU A 755 26.25 -12.76 -7.40
N ALA A 756 27.09 -11.88 -7.96
CA ALA A 756 27.98 -12.21 -9.07
C ALA A 756 28.99 -13.30 -8.71
N GLU A 757 29.60 -13.24 -7.51
CA GLU A 757 30.54 -14.25 -7.04
C GLU A 757 29.85 -15.61 -6.83
N ALA A 758 28.70 -15.61 -6.17
CA ALA A 758 27.90 -16.81 -5.94
C ALA A 758 27.46 -17.46 -7.27
N HIS A 759 27.02 -16.67 -8.25
CA HIS A 759 26.58 -17.16 -9.55
C HIS A 759 27.73 -17.69 -10.41
N SER A 760 28.83 -16.92 -10.52
CA SER A 760 29.93 -17.24 -11.44
C SER A 760 30.88 -18.32 -10.92
N THR A 761 31.08 -18.40 -9.61
CA THR A 761 32.06 -19.31 -8.99
C THR A 761 31.44 -20.38 -8.09
N GLY A 762 30.16 -20.23 -7.72
CA GLY A 762 29.49 -21.05 -6.71
C GLY A 762 29.89 -20.72 -5.27
N ASN A 763 30.62 -19.62 -5.03
CA ASN A 763 31.02 -19.19 -3.69
C ASN A 763 29.99 -18.23 -3.07
N ALA A 764 29.14 -18.75 -2.19
CA ALA A 764 28.13 -18.00 -1.46
C ALA A 764 28.55 -17.66 -0.02
N THR A 765 29.86 -17.65 0.29
CA THR A 765 30.39 -17.42 1.65
C THR A 765 29.83 -16.14 2.30
N VAL A 766 29.59 -15.08 1.53
CA VAL A 766 29.05 -13.81 2.03
C VAL A 766 27.66 -13.99 2.65
N PHE A 767 26.85 -14.90 2.12
CA PHE A 767 25.50 -15.21 2.59
C PHE A 767 25.48 -16.25 3.72
N ALA A 768 26.64 -16.75 4.16
CA ALA A 768 26.70 -17.77 5.20
C ALA A 768 26.27 -17.25 6.57
N ARG A 769 25.39 -18.01 7.23
CA ARG A 769 25.01 -17.77 8.63
C ARG A 769 26.22 -17.76 9.54
N LYS A 770 26.19 -16.89 10.55
CA LYS A 770 27.19 -16.86 11.63
C LYS A 770 26.79 -17.82 12.75
N VAL A 771 27.77 -18.51 13.31
CA VAL A 771 27.61 -19.46 14.43
C VAL A 771 27.99 -18.77 15.73
N ALA A 772 27.09 -18.81 16.72
CA ALA A 772 27.31 -18.21 18.03
C ALA A 772 28.50 -18.86 18.75
N GLN A 773 29.54 -18.08 19.02
CA GLN A 773 30.71 -18.53 19.78
C GLN A 773 30.57 -18.23 21.28
N SER A 774 29.83 -17.17 21.61
CA SER A 774 29.60 -16.63 22.95
C SER A 774 28.29 -15.83 22.96
N ASN A 775 27.94 -15.29 24.13
CA ASN A 775 26.81 -14.35 24.28
C ASN A 775 27.26 -12.91 24.00
N THR A 776 28.26 -12.73 23.11
CA THR A 776 28.82 -11.42 22.73
C THR A 776 28.75 -11.26 21.21
N GLY A 777 28.73 -10.04 20.69
CA GLY A 777 28.64 -9.79 19.25
C GLY A 777 27.19 -9.84 18.76
N ILE A 778 26.93 -10.50 17.63
CA ILE A 778 25.58 -10.47 17.01
C ILE A 778 24.49 -11.05 17.95
N GLN A 779 24.85 -11.98 18.83
CA GLN A 779 23.94 -12.59 19.81
C GLN A 779 23.46 -11.60 20.89
N GLU A 780 24.25 -10.56 21.20
CA GLU A 780 23.83 -9.50 22.14
C GLU A 780 22.65 -8.70 21.61
N ILE A 781 22.39 -8.77 20.30
CA ILE A 781 21.24 -8.16 19.65
C ILE A 781 20.12 -9.20 19.51
N PHE A 782 20.42 -10.41 19.02
CA PHE A 782 19.39 -11.42 18.71
C PHE A 782 18.64 -11.95 19.93
N PHE A 783 19.30 -12.19 21.06
CA PHE A 783 18.63 -12.73 22.26
C PHE A 783 17.61 -11.75 22.87
N PRO A 784 17.94 -10.47 23.10
CA PRO A 784 16.92 -9.51 23.51
C PRO A 784 15.89 -9.25 22.43
N HIS A 785 16.26 -9.24 21.14
CA HIS A 785 15.32 -9.13 20.02
C HIS A 785 14.19 -10.17 20.13
N ILE A 786 14.54 -11.46 20.23
CA ILE A 786 13.55 -12.54 20.34
C ILE A 786 12.67 -12.34 21.59
N ASN A 787 13.28 -12.04 22.74
CA ASN A 787 12.51 -11.89 23.99
C ASN A 787 11.49 -10.74 23.93
N VAL A 788 11.89 -9.59 23.38
CA VAL A 788 10.98 -8.44 23.20
C VAL A 788 9.85 -8.82 22.25
N LEU A 789 10.14 -9.43 21.09
CA LEU A 789 9.10 -9.86 20.16
C LEU A 789 8.10 -10.82 20.83
N CYS A 790 8.58 -11.76 21.65
CA CYS A 790 7.69 -12.69 22.36
C CYS A 790 6.88 -12.03 23.48
N SER A 791 7.37 -10.90 24.01
CA SER A 791 6.68 -10.06 25.00
C SER A 791 5.60 -9.20 24.36
N ASP A 792 5.79 -8.81 23.10
CA ASP A 792 5.02 -7.79 22.40
C ASP A 792 4.03 -8.34 21.37
N TYR A 793 4.22 -9.56 20.86
CA TYR A 793 3.33 -10.15 19.84
C TYR A 793 2.54 -11.34 20.39
N THR A 794 1.23 -11.35 20.10
CA THR A 794 0.32 -12.44 20.47
C THR A 794 0.47 -13.62 19.52
N ARG A 795 0.52 -14.84 20.08
CA ARG A 795 0.72 -16.08 19.32
C ARG A 795 -0.16 -17.26 19.74
N ASP A 796 -1.10 -17.03 20.65
CA ASP A 796 -1.98 -18.07 21.20
C ASP A 796 -2.89 -18.73 20.15
N HIS A 797 -3.02 -18.10 18.99
CA HIS A 797 -3.76 -18.59 17.83
C HIS A 797 -2.92 -19.53 16.93
N LEU A 798 -1.60 -19.59 17.09
CA LEU A 798 -0.68 -20.41 16.29
C LEU A 798 -0.40 -21.74 17.01
N ARG A 799 -1.17 -22.78 16.67
CA ARG A 799 -1.16 -24.06 17.40
C ARG A 799 -0.75 -25.26 16.55
N SER A 800 -0.61 -25.08 15.25
CA SER A 800 -0.31 -26.13 14.30
C SER A 800 0.45 -25.59 13.09
N ALA A 801 1.01 -26.49 12.28
CA ALA A 801 1.58 -26.13 10.98
C ALA A 801 0.53 -25.54 10.04
N ALA A 802 -0.75 -25.94 10.18
CA ALA A 802 -1.83 -25.37 9.39
C ALA A 802 -2.07 -23.89 9.70
N ASP A 803 -1.94 -23.48 10.97
CA ASP A 803 -2.09 -22.08 11.37
C ASP A 803 -0.96 -21.22 10.77
N LEU A 804 0.29 -21.70 10.82
CA LEU A 804 1.42 -21.02 10.18
C LEU A 804 1.23 -20.91 8.67
N ARG A 805 0.89 -22.02 7.99
CA ARG A 805 0.62 -22.02 6.56
C ARG A 805 -0.49 -21.05 6.17
N SER A 806 -1.52 -20.89 7.00
CA SER A 806 -2.64 -19.96 6.73
C SER A 806 -2.24 -18.48 6.74
N ILE A 807 -1.08 -18.16 7.32
CA ILE A 807 -0.56 -16.79 7.43
C ILE A 807 0.55 -16.54 6.42
N PHE A 808 1.35 -17.58 6.08
CA PHE A 808 2.55 -17.44 5.26
C PHE A 808 2.34 -17.68 3.74
N THR A 809 1.16 -18.14 3.31
CA THR A 809 0.86 -18.48 1.89
C THR A 809 0.97 -17.39 0.81
N PRO A 810 0.89 -16.06 1.08
CA PRO A 810 0.77 -15.08 -0.03
C PRO A 810 2.06 -14.47 -0.62
N ALA A 811 3.27 -14.79 -0.13
CA ALA A 811 4.50 -14.13 -0.58
C ALA A 811 5.27 -14.95 -1.64
N ARG A 812 5.90 -14.27 -2.62
CA ARG A 812 6.77 -14.88 -3.65
C ARG A 812 7.98 -15.60 -3.04
N VAL A 813 8.35 -15.21 -1.82
CA VAL A 813 9.46 -15.76 -1.07
C VAL A 813 9.01 -16.03 0.36
N GLU A 814 8.72 -17.30 0.69
CA GLU A 814 8.52 -17.70 2.09
C GLU A 814 9.83 -17.42 2.86
N SER A 815 9.80 -16.64 3.95
CA SER A 815 10.92 -16.28 4.89
C SER A 815 11.53 -14.86 4.85
N THR A 816 11.00 -13.89 4.11
CA THR A 816 11.59 -12.54 4.05
C THR A 816 11.03 -11.54 5.07
N SER A 817 10.28 -11.99 6.08
CA SER A 817 9.63 -11.12 7.07
C SER A 817 10.22 -11.27 8.47
N VAL A 818 10.67 -10.16 9.05
CA VAL A 818 11.07 -10.05 10.46
C VAL A 818 9.90 -10.38 11.38
N MET A 819 8.68 -9.99 11.01
CA MET A 819 7.47 -10.35 11.77
C MET A 819 7.20 -11.86 11.75
N GLN A 820 7.37 -12.51 10.59
CA GLN A 820 7.29 -13.96 10.48
C GLN A 820 8.32 -14.64 11.39
N HIS A 821 9.59 -14.22 11.32
CA HIS A 821 10.63 -14.74 12.20
C HIS A 821 10.29 -14.55 13.69
N GLY A 822 9.82 -13.37 14.08
CA GLY A 822 9.36 -13.11 15.43
C GLY A 822 8.28 -14.10 15.90
N LEU A 823 7.25 -14.31 15.09
CA LEU A 823 6.14 -15.19 15.44
C LEU A 823 6.56 -16.65 15.54
N THR A 824 7.44 -17.13 14.66
CA THR A 824 7.92 -18.52 14.66
C THR A 824 8.85 -18.79 15.83
N PHE A 825 9.83 -17.92 16.12
CA PHE A 825 10.74 -18.04 17.27
C PHE A 825 10.01 -18.04 18.62
N CYS A 826 8.86 -17.38 18.70
CA CYS A 826 8.10 -17.30 19.94
C CYS A 826 7.23 -18.53 20.23
N LEU A 827 7.05 -19.45 19.28
CA LEU A 827 6.28 -20.68 19.51
C LEU A 827 6.89 -21.52 20.64
N GLY A 828 6.11 -21.81 21.69
CA GLY A 828 6.59 -22.55 22.86
C GLY A 828 7.41 -21.74 23.87
N TRP A 829 7.60 -20.43 23.66
CA TRP A 829 8.35 -19.55 24.56
C TRP A 829 7.72 -19.53 25.97
N PRO A 830 8.53 -19.54 27.06
CA PRO A 830 8.04 -19.94 28.39
C PRO A 830 7.29 -18.85 29.20
N PHE A 831 6.70 -17.87 28.53
CA PHE A 831 5.73 -16.91 29.11
C PHE A 831 4.72 -16.47 28.05
N ASN A 832 3.54 -16.01 28.44
CA ASN A 832 2.58 -15.42 27.50
C ASN A 832 2.91 -13.95 27.21
N THR A 833 2.47 -13.44 26.05
CA THR A 833 2.58 -12.03 25.67
C THR A 833 2.21 -11.12 26.85
N THR A 834 3.12 -10.21 27.19
CA THR A 834 3.01 -9.36 28.38
C THR A 834 2.52 -7.96 28.06
N ASP A 835 2.72 -7.51 26.82
CA ASP A 835 2.25 -6.24 26.29
C ASP A 835 1.45 -6.52 25.01
N VAL A 836 0.12 -6.46 25.11
CA VAL A 836 -0.76 -6.82 24.00
C VAL A 836 -0.87 -5.65 23.03
N PRO A 837 -0.65 -5.84 21.72
CA PRO A 837 -0.76 -4.76 20.75
C PRO A 837 -2.13 -4.09 20.73
N HIS A 838 -2.14 -2.77 20.58
CA HIS A 838 -3.36 -1.96 20.47
C HIS A 838 -3.19 -0.86 19.42
N ARG A 839 -4.32 -0.36 18.91
CA ARG A 839 -4.33 0.88 18.11
C ARG A 839 -4.09 2.08 19.02
N LEU A 840 -3.32 3.04 18.52
CA LEU A 840 -3.00 4.27 19.23
C LEU A 840 -4.26 5.04 19.64
N ASN A 841 -4.28 5.58 20.86
CA ASN A 841 -5.43 6.31 21.41
C ASN A 841 -5.64 7.65 20.67
N PRO A 842 -6.76 7.82 19.94
CA PRO A 842 -6.97 9.01 19.12
C PRO A 842 -7.05 10.31 19.92
N LYS A 843 -7.45 10.25 21.20
CA LYS A 843 -7.52 11.43 22.07
C LYS A 843 -6.13 11.90 22.50
N SER A 844 -5.21 10.98 22.77
CA SER A 844 -3.81 11.32 23.05
C SER A 844 -3.15 11.87 21.79
N MET A 845 -3.30 11.17 20.65
CA MET A 845 -2.64 11.54 19.39
C MET A 845 -3.01 12.94 18.90
N LYS A 846 -4.27 13.36 19.06
CA LYS A 846 -4.73 14.71 18.68
C LYS A 846 -4.11 15.85 19.50
N ARG A 847 -3.55 15.57 20.68
CA ARG A 847 -2.94 16.58 21.56
C ARG A 847 -1.44 16.74 21.33
N LEU A 848 -0.84 15.90 20.50
CA LEU A 848 0.60 15.89 20.30
C LEU A 848 1.06 17.16 19.58
N PRO A 849 2.30 17.63 19.83
CA PRO A 849 2.95 18.54 18.90
C PRO A 849 3.11 17.87 17.52
N PRO A 850 3.50 18.62 16.48
CA PRO A 850 3.84 18.03 15.20
C PRO A 850 4.92 16.95 15.35
N ILE A 851 4.71 15.81 14.69
CA ILE A 851 5.65 14.68 14.65
C ILE A 851 6.14 14.52 13.22
N LEU A 852 7.44 14.39 13.03
CA LEU A 852 8.00 14.13 11.71
C LEU A 852 8.07 12.62 11.48
N ILE A 853 7.33 12.13 10.49
CA ILE A 853 7.21 10.72 10.12
C ILE A 853 7.98 10.54 8.80
N VAL A 854 8.99 9.68 8.81
CA VAL A 854 9.94 9.54 7.70
C VAL A 854 10.03 8.09 7.25
N ASN A 855 10.04 7.84 5.94
CA ASN A 855 10.22 6.48 5.38
C ASN A 855 10.92 6.51 4.01
N GLY A 856 11.64 5.44 3.66
CA GLY A 856 12.04 5.20 2.28
C GLY A 856 10.87 4.72 1.44
N LEU A 857 10.78 5.10 0.16
CA LEU A 857 9.76 4.60 -0.77
C LEU A 857 9.97 3.12 -1.14
N HIS A 858 11.21 2.65 -1.05
CA HIS A 858 11.61 1.28 -1.34
C HIS A 858 12.28 0.64 -0.12
N ASP A 859 11.71 0.86 1.07
CA ASP A 859 12.20 0.27 2.32
C ASP A 859 11.66 -1.16 2.47
N SER A 860 12.56 -2.16 2.41
CA SER A 860 12.21 -3.59 2.55
C SER A 860 11.82 -4.02 3.95
N ALA A 861 12.32 -3.35 4.99
CA ALA A 861 12.11 -3.78 6.38
C ALA A 861 10.91 -3.10 7.03
N THR A 862 10.58 -1.86 6.62
CA THR A 862 9.39 -1.14 7.10
C THR A 862 8.57 -0.60 5.93
N ALA A 863 7.41 -1.21 5.73
CA ALA A 863 6.57 -0.94 4.57
C ALA A 863 6.10 0.52 4.52
N THR A 864 6.06 1.08 3.31
CA THR A 864 5.57 2.45 3.09
C THR A 864 4.12 2.65 3.53
N SER A 865 3.32 1.59 3.44
CA SER A 865 1.94 1.57 3.97
C SER A 865 1.88 1.79 5.48
N TRP A 866 2.86 1.33 6.25
CA TRP A 866 2.92 1.54 7.70
C TRP A 866 3.13 3.01 8.06
N ALA A 867 3.93 3.74 7.27
CA ALA A 867 4.10 5.18 7.43
C ALA A 867 2.84 5.98 7.06
N ALA A 868 2.06 5.49 6.08
CA ALA A 868 0.76 6.07 5.75
C ALA A 868 -0.27 5.83 6.87
N GLU A 869 -0.34 4.62 7.41
CA GLU A 869 -1.24 4.31 8.54
C GLU A 869 -0.87 5.07 9.81
N MET A 870 0.42 5.19 10.11
CA MET A 870 0.89 5.98 11.25
C MET A 870 0.47 7.45 11.15
N ARG A 871 0.43 8.00 9.94
CA ARG A 871 -0.04 9.37 9.71
C ARG A 871 -1.54 9.55 9.99
N ASP A 872 -2.33 8.52 9.74
CA ASP A 872 -3.77 8.52 10.05
C ASP A 872 -4.01 8.41 11.56
N ASP A 873 -3.22 7.57 12.25
CA ASP A 873 -3.28 7.41 13.70
C ASP A 873 -2.73 8.64 14.44
N VAL A 874 -1.80 9.40 13.82
CA VAL A 874 -1.19 10.62 14.37
C VAL A 874 -1.59 11.83 13.52
N PRO A 875 -2.74 12.49 13.78
CA PRO A 875 -3.24 13.59 12.96
C PRO A 875 -2.29 14.80 12.84
N THR A 876 -1.37 14.97 13.78
CA THR A 876 -0.34 16.01 13.79
C THR A 876 0.96 15.61 13.09
N GLY A 877 1.02 14.37 12.58
CA GLY A 877 2.14 13.85 11.82
C GLY A 877 2.37 14.63 10.52
N ILE A 878 3.62 14.68 10.07
CA ILE A 878 4.03 15.22 8.78
C ILE A 878 4.86 14.14 8.10
N ASN A 879 4.36 13.60 7.00
CA ASN A 879 5.02 12.54 6.25
C ASN A 879 6.08 13.10 5.30
N VAL A 880 7.25 12.49 5.34
CA VAL A 880 8.37 12.79 4.45
C VAL A 880 8.92 11.48 3.91
N TRP A 881 9.26 11.48 2.62
CA TRP A 881 9.70 10.31 1.91
C TRP A 881 11.10 10.51 1.33
N ARG A 882 11.92 9.46 1.38
CA ARG A 882 13.15 9.36 0.60
C ARG A 882 12.87 8.51 -0.64
N SER A 883 13.28 8.97 -1.82
CA SER A 883 12.93 8.30 -3.09
C SER A 883 13.72 7.02 -3.37
N THR A 884 14.84 6.81 -2.70
CA THR A 884 15.78 5.72 -2.93
C THR A 884 15.53 4.52 -2.01
N GLY A 885 16.13 3.37 -2.35
CA GLY A 885 16.05 2.15 -1.56
C GLY A 885 16.96 2.13 -0.33
N GLY A 886 16.76 1.18 0.55
CA GLY A 886 17.39 1.10 1.87
C GLY A 886 16.40 1.31 3.00
N HIS A 887 16.72 0.72 4.15
CA HIS A 887 15.89 0.84 5.35
C HIS A 887 16.15 2.19 6.02
N THR A 888 15.12 2.83 6.58
CA THR A 888 15.18 4.19 7.16
C THR A 888 15.74 5.24 6.18
N SER A 889 15.93 6.48 6.63
CA SER A 889 16.32 7.61 5.77
C SER A 889 17.45 8.43 6.35
N TYR A 890 17.50 8.60 7.67
CA TYR A 890 18.51 9.43 8.33
C TYR A 890 19.91 8.86 8.12
N LYS A 891 20.07 7.52 8.20
CA LYS A 891 21.37 6.84 8.02
C LYS A 891 21.94 6.99 6.61
N HIS A 892 21.09 7.25 5.62
CA HIS A 892 21.46 7.46 4.22
C HIS A 892 21.84 8.92 3.92
N MET A 893 21.81 9.79 4.94
CA MET A 893 22.21 11.20 4.84
C MET A 893 21.30 11.97 3.85
N GLY A 894 21.87 12.93 3.09
CA GLY A 894 21.12 13.66 2.07
C GLY A 894 20.12 14.69 2.62
N ASP A 895 19.12 15.02 1.83
CA ASP A 895 18.17 16.09 2.17
C ASP A 895 17.10 15.64 3.18
N THR A 896 16.78 14.36 3.24
CA THR A 896 15.87 13.81 4.26
C THR A 896 16.48 13.93 5.66
N SER A 897 17.77 13.62 5.84
CA SER A 897 18.41 13.80 7.15
C SER A 897 18.52 15.29 7.53
N LYS A 898 18.81 16.18 6.58
CA LYS A 898 18.79 17.64 6.81
C LYS A 898 17.41 18.15 7.21
N ALA A 899 16.34 17.58 6.66
CA ALA A 899 14.97 17.93 7.02
C ALA A 899 14.65 17.51 8.47
N MET A 900 15.09 16.30 8.85
CA MET A 900 14.99 15.84 10.24
C MET A 900 15.81 16.71 11.19
N ASP A 901 17.03 17.08 10.82
CA ASP A 901 17.88 18.01 11.61
C ASP A 901 17.20 19.36 11.80
N ALA A 902 16.69 19.97 10.72
CA ALA A 902 16.02 21.26 10.79
C ALA A 902 14.81 21.20 11.73
N PHE A 903 14.00 20.15 11.61
CA PHE A 903 12.88 19.93 12.52
C PHE A 903 13.34 19.76 13.98
N LEU A 904 14.32 18.89 14.24
CA LEU A 904 14.84 18.61 15.57
C LEU A 904 15.52 19.84 16.21
N ILE A 905 16.21 20.69 15.44
CA ILE A 905 17.00 21.82 15.96
C ILE A 905 16.15 23.07 16.16
N ASN A 906 15.29 23.41 15.20
CA ASN A 906 14.55 24.68 15.24
C ASN A 906 13.04 24.53 15.01
N GLY A 907 12.53 23.32 14.78
CA GLY A 907 11.11 23.06 14.57
C GLY A 907 10.63 23.34 13.14
N THR A 908 11.55 23.54 12.18
CA THR A 908 11.18 23.71 10.77
C THR A 908 10.60 22.41 10.23
N LEU A 909 9.33 22.44 9.85
CA LEU A 909 8.65 21.31 9.25
C LEU A 909 8.70 21.39 7.72
N PRO A 910 9.02 20.29 7.03
CA PRO A 910 8.75 20.12 5.61
C PRO A 910 7.24 20.17 5.33
N TRP A 911 6.89 20.20 4.04
CA TRP A 911 5.51 20.00 3.64
C TRP A 911 5.12 18.53 3.84
N ASP A 912 3.90 18.28 4.31
CA ASP A 912 3.35 16.93 4.41
C ASP A 912 3.30 16.30 3.01
N GLY A 913 3.83 15.07 2.88
CA GLY A 913 4.00 14.35 1.63
C GLY A 913 5.24 14.77 0.82
N THR A 914 6.18 15.53 1.38
CA THR A 914 7.43 15.87 0.66
C THR A 914 8.21 14.61 0.30
N VAL A 915 8.61 14.49 -0.96
CA VAL A 915 9.54 13.45 -1.43
C VAL A 915 10.87 14.10 -1.74
N TYR A 916 11.92 13.68 -1.02
CA TYR A 916 13.29 14.08 -1.31
C TYR A 916 13.88 13.13 -2.34
N ILE A 917 14.25 13.71 -3.50
CA ILE A 917 14.95 13.01 -4.56
C ILE A 917 16.44 13.13 -4.24
N SER A 918 17.07 12.02 -3.84
CA SER A 918 18.50 11.97 -3.50
C SER A 918 19.38 11.85 -4.72
#